data_AF-A0A6H0V4W9-F1
#
_entry.id   AF-A0A6H0V4W9-F1
#
_cell.length_a   1.000
_cell.length_b   1.000
_cell.length_c   1.000
_cell.angle_alpha   90.00
_cell.angle_beta   90.00
_cell.angle_gamma   90.00
#
_symmetry.space_group_name_H-M   'P 1'
#
loop_
_entity.id
_entity.type
_entity.pdbx_description
1 polymer ?
#
loop_
_entity_poly.entity_id
_entity_poly.type
_entity_poly.pdbx_seq_one_letter_code
_entity_poly.pdbx_strand_id
1 'polypeptide(L)'
;MAKRQKSFFERLAEKNSNHDSKKQISTSQKRRNKGTIAALAVLGVGVVTAIVVPLAVNVTSVTYNQALAGNTSVATFNGNKTANLTVDQTMALLNDKKVTTAEELENLYKQAIYYWYEKEAAASVQYQELYNASLPSGKSANTGIALKSISEIRNTKQKIISDLISNFKKVYGYENWNSQFIKTIQTDNYGKSNTETEAVEYLTFKEIEDIAKNSFKVAVTTLDKSEVQRIANKTVYAKDASGNQIKDANGQAKVLVQKGDNPFPWLKENTNYFVGENGKVTTFLTKSFIESRTSADAYLEEFFNNNTLVINTEVLLPGVYNANLDLPWTFSDEAKTQLINLNKVAIIDSSDNANGFEIVNNLDVLKGFKKAEQYLANSSEAGKKAKTQYETFLKALTLSSNNNLGTNGIQSYSSIISSDVKTALAMISDQVFEKDTNKLPSVSLANLYTLPTVNEEINQKIAKLIEEAKTITDKNQAASKIELINREIESYIKNLSAAQWNEYILSTFNKTFNIELNAENFQSFVYRVDEFADAKLVLTDKGIKLVRTTTIDSLDNLKYYVHEDLKNIANGNKSYFDIVSKLTSTQNKNQIIATTLKEADFIERLKKEKNPYSSTSNANYTQDDIAELQNKNNSILLVDKNKNFINSLVETSKFISTSLANQSNYNFVVKDGIIKIAYNLTNSNYSELSAIDTISSVIKSKMKVGN
;
A
#
# COMPACT_ATOMS: atom_id res chain seq x y z
N MET A 1 74.18 -2.02 -16.08
CA MET A 1 72.99 -2.66 -16.67
C MET A 1 71.76 -2.27 -15.86
N ALA A 2 71.02 -1.26 -16.34
CA ALA A 2 69.81 -0.78 -15.67
C ALA A 2 68.67 -1.80 -15.86
N LYS A 3 68.09 -2.27 -14.76
CA LYS A 3 66.85 -3.08 -14.79
C LYS A 3 65.71 -2.18 -15.26
N ARG A 4 65.18 -2.44 -16.47
CA ARG A 4 64.00 -1.75 -17.01
C ARG A 4 62.82 -1.84 -16.01
N GLN A 5 62.29 -0.70 -15.60
CA GLN A 5 61.03 -0.64 -14.87
C GLN A 5 59.89 -0.96 -15.84
N LYS A 6 59.11 -2.01 -15.53
CA LYS A 6 57.91 -2.40 -16.29
C LYS A 6 56.89 -1.26 -16.36
N SER A 7 56.31 -1.04 -17.54
CA SER A 7 55.33 0.03 -17.78
C SER A 7 53.99 -0.26 -17.10
N PHE A 8 53.15 0.77 -16.97
CA PHE A 8 51.82 0.66 -16.37
C PHE A 8 50.93 -0.40 -17.07
N PHE A 9 51.05 -0.55 -18.39
CA PHE A 9 50.31 -1.55 -19.16
C PHE A 9 50.82 -2.97 -18.93
N GLU A 10 52.14 -3.17 -18.75
CA GLU A 10 52.70 -4.47 -18.37
C GLU A 10 52.29 -4.87 -16.96
N ARG A 11 52.19 -3.91 -16.03
CA ARG A 11 51.67 -4.15 -14.67
C ARG A 11 50.17 -4.44 -14.65
N LEU A 12 49.40 -3.87 -15.58
CA LEU A 12 47.96 -4.14 -15.74
C LEU A 12 47.71 -5.50 -16.42
N ALA A 13 48.49 -5.84 -17.45
CA ALA A 13 48.41 -7.14 -18.12
C ALA A 13 48.82 -8.29 -17.19
N GLU A 14 49.87 -8.11 -16.38
CA GLU A 14 50.30 -9.06 -15.35
C GLU A 14 49.28 -9.15 -14.19
N LYS A 15 48.54 -8.07 -13.90
CA LYS A 15 47.43 -8.11 -12.92
C LYS A 15 46.17 -8.79 -13.47
N ASN A 16 45.88 -8.66 -14.75
CA ASN A 16 44.74 -9.34 -15.39
C ASN A 16 45.02 -10.83 -15.62
N SER A 17 46.23 -11.22 -16.04
CA SER A 17 46.57 -12.65 -16.21
C SER A 17 46.66 -13.41 -14.88
N ASN A 18 46.90 -12.70 -13.77
CA ASN A 18 46.85 -13.26 -12.42
C ASN A 18 45.44 -13.30 -11.83
N HIS A 19 44.44 -12.71 -12.49
CA HIS A 19 43.04 -12.74 -12.06
C HIS A 19 42.29 -13.99 -12.58
N ASP A 20 42.73 -14.56 -13.71
CA ASP A 20 42.14 -15.76 -14.31
C ASP A 20 42.63 -17.09 -13.68
N SER A 21 43.65 -17.07 -12.83
CA SER A 21 44.33 -18.28 -12.33
C SER A 21 44.13 -18.61 -10.85
N LYS A 22 43.21 -17.96 -10.12
CA LYS A 22 42.95 -18.29 -8.70
C LYS A 22 41.48 -18.39 -8.32
N LYS A 23 40.83 -19.48 -8.76
CA LYS A 23 39.80 -20.14 -7.94
C LYS A 23 40.49 -20.83 -6.76
N GLN A 24 40.55 -20.18 -5.60
CA GLN A 24 40.60 -20.88 -4.31
C GLN A 24 40.29 -19.91 -3.17
N ILE A 25 39.31 -20.30 -2.37
CA ILE A 25 38.86 -19.62 -1.15
C ILE A 25 39.99 -19.62 -0.12
N SER A 26 40.25 -18.47 0.49
CA SER A 26 41.10 -18.35 1.68
C SER A 26 40.56 -17.27 2.60
N THR A 27 40.01 -17.73 3.73
CA THR A 27 39.71 -16.97 4.94
C THR A 27 41.01 -16.50 5.61
N SER A 28 41.22 -15.19 5.74
CA SER A 28 41.91 -14.63 6.92
C SER A 28 41.60 -13.14 7.10
N GLN A 29 41.02 -12.81 8.25
CA GLN A 29 40.82 -11.43 8.71
C GLN A 29 42.18 -10.79 9.04
N LYS A 30 42.49 -9.64 8.44
CA LYS A 30 43.46 -8.69 8.99
C LYS A 30 42.73 -7.46 9.53
N ARG A 31 42.74 -7.32 10.86
CA ARG A 31 42.31 -6.12 11.59
C ARG A 31 43.11 -4.90 11.12
N ARG A 32 42.41 -3.80 10.82
CA ARG A 32 43.00 -2.48 10.56
C ARG A 32 42.34 -1.43 11.47
N ASN A 33 43.17 -0.53 11.98
CA ASN A 33 42.98 0.36 13.14
C ASN A 33 41.71 1.22 13.14
N LYS A 34 41.01 1.26 14.29
CA LYS A 34 39.77 2.00 14.60
C LYS A 34 39.99 3.50 14.96
N GLY A 35 41.08 4.12 14.55
CA GLY A 35 41.48 5.46 15.03
C GLY A 35 41.14 6.64 14.11
N THR A 36 40.77 6.41 12.84
CA THR A 36 40.71 7.49 11.82
C THR A 36 39.33 7.67 11.20
N ILE A 37 38.31 6.95 11.70
CA ILE A 37 36.91 7.01 11.22
C ILE A 37 35.99 7.80 12.19
N ALA A 38 36.48 8.16 13.39
CA ALA A 38 35.67 8.83 14.39
C ALA A 38 35.58 10.38 14.25
N ALA A 39 36.43 11.01 13.42
CA ALA A 39 36.44 12.47 13.25
C ALA A 39 35.69 12.98 12.00
N LEU A 40 35.10 12.08 11.20
CA LEU A 40 34.23 12.41 10.05
C LEU A 40 32.78 11.93 10.26
N ALA A 41 32.43 11.47 11.46
CA ALA A 41 31.18 10.77 11.76
C ALA A 41 30.11 11.63 12.48
N VAL A 42 30.18 12.97 12.40
CA VAL A 42 29.21 13.86 13.09
C VAL A 42 28.42 14.78 12.12
N LEU A 43 28.57 14.66 10.79
CA LEU A 43 27.79 15.47 9.83
C LEU A 43 27.15 14.69 8.67
N GLY A 44 26.65 13.47 8.94
CA GLY A 44 25.95 12.70 7.92
C GLY A 44 25.13 11.56 8.49
N VAL A 45 23.96 11.88 9.05
CA VAL A 45 22.94 10.89 9.41
C VAL A 45 21.70 11.17 8.57
N GLY A 46 21.40 10.27 7.63
CA GLY A 46 20.13 10.22 6.91
C GLY A 46 20.18 9.48 5.57
N VAL A 47 19.77 8.19 5.58
CA VAL A 47 19.39 7.30 4.44
C VAL A 47 20.59 6.84 3.55
N VAL A 48 20.84 5.58 3.16
CA VAL A 48 20.04 4.36 2.90
C VAL A 48 20.93 3.14 3.19
N THR A 49 20.47 2.17 3.98
CA THR A 49 21.02 0.81 4.00
C THR A 49 20.33 -0.04 2.93
N ALA A 50 21.02 -0.30 1.82
CA ALA A 50 20.61 -1.34 0.88
C ALA A 50 21.10 -2.70 1.41
N ILE A 51 20.17 -3.54 1.88
CA ILE A 51 20.44 -4.94 2.18
C ILE A 51 20.57 -5.68 0.85
N VAL A 52 21.79 -6.08 0.50
CA VAL A 52 22.05 -7.10 -0.52
C VAL A 52 21.77 -8.45 0.11
N VAL A 53 20.65 -9.08 -0.25
CA VAL A 53 20.36 -10.47 0.11
C VAL A 53 21.16 -11.39 -0.80
N PRO A 54 21.95 -12.35 -0.27
CA PRO A 54 22.55 -13.39 -1.08
C PRO A 54 21.47 -14.42 -1.43
N LEU A 55 21.05 -14.43 -2.70
CA LEU A 55 20.20 -15.50 -3.22
C LEU A 55 21.05 -16.76 -3.44
N ALA A 56 20.94 -17.71 -2.51
CA ALA A 56 21.28 -19.09 -2.75
C ALA A 56 20.21 -19.71 -3.66
N VAL A 57 20.57 -20.01 -4.91
CA VAL A 57 19.72 -20.74 -5.85
C VAL A 57 20.03 -22.23 -5.69
N ASN A 58 19.06 -23.00 -5.20
CA ASN A 58 19.08 -24.45 -5.33
C ASN A 58 18.62 -24.79 -6.75
N VAL A 59 19.48 -25.47 -7.49
CA VAL A 59 19.32 -25.75 -8.92
C VAL A 59 18.36 -26.92 -9.10
N THR A 60 17.13 -26.64 -9.51
CA THR A 60 16.32 -27.58 -10.29
C THR A 60 16.31 -27.06 -11.72
N SER A 61 16.52 -27.94 -12.70
CA SER A 61 16.74 -27.57 -14.10
C SER A 61 15.51 -26.90 -14.69
N VAL A 62 15.50 -25.57 -14.66
CA VAL A 62 14.58 -24.75 -15.44
C VAL A 62 15.12 -24.73 -16.86
N THR A 63 14.31 -25.13 -17.83
CA THR A 63 14.59 -24.90 -19.24
C THR A 63 14.68 -23.38 -19.44
N TYR A 64 15.89 -22.85 -19.51
CA TYR A 64 16.10 -21.45 -19.87
C TYR A 64 15.68 -21.31 -21.33
N ASN A 65 14.57 -20.61 -21.58
CA ASN A 65 14.37 -20.01 -22.88
C ASN A 65 15.53 -19.03 -23.06
N GLN A 66 16.50 -19.40 -23.90
CA GLN A 66 17.57 -18.51 -24.31
C GLN A 66 16.95 -17.24 -24.87
N ALA A 67 17.52 -16.09 -24.52
CA ALA A 67 17.18 -14.84 -25.20
C ALA A 67 17.35 -15.06 -26.71
N LEU A 68 16.37 -14.60 -27.50
CA LEU A 68 16.45 -14.70 -28.95
C LEU A 68 17.77 -14.09 -29.43
N ALA A 69 18.46 -14.78 -30.33
CA ALA A 69 19.71 -14.28 -30.89
C ALA A 69 19.46 -12.92 -31.56
N GLY A 70 20.39 -11.98 -31.42
CA GLY A 70 20.23 -10.60 -31.87
C GLY A 70 19.92 -10.42 -33.36
N ASN A 71 20.31 -11.39 -34.19
CA ASN A 71 20.02 -11.44 -35.62
C ASN A 71 18.66 -12.08 -35.97
N THR A 72 17.91 -12.58 -34.99
CA THR A 72 16.58 -13.18 -35.20
C THR A 72 15.64 -12.11 -35.72
N SER A 73 14.92 -12.38 -36.82
CA SER A 73 13.91 -11.46 -37.35
C SER A 73 12.71 -11.39 -36.41
N VAL A 74 12.39 -10.19 -35.94
CA VAL A 74 11.20 -9.88 -35.11
C VAL A 74 10.01 -9.52 -36.00
N ALA A 75 10.28 -8.87 -37.14
CA ALA A 75 9.28 -8.57 -38.15
C ALA A 75 9.92 -8.57 -39.53
N THR A 76 9.23 -9.16 -40.50
CA THR A 76 9.68 -9.18 -41.90
C THR A 76 8.70 -8.38 -42.74
N PHE A 77 9.19 -7.34 -43.40
CA PHE A 77 8.42 -6.50 -44.30
C PHE A 77 8.68 -6.92 -45.74
N ASN A 78 7.64 -7.36 -46.43
CA ASN A 78 7.71 -7.75 -47.83
C ASN A 78 7.24 -6.59 -48.72
N GLY A 79 8.20 -5.88 -49.33
CA GLY A 79 7.99 -4.94 -50.43
C GLY A 79 8.77 -5.37 -51.68
N ASN A 80 9.29 -4.44 -52.48
CA ASN A 80 10.16 -4.75 -53.64
C ASN A 80 11.48 -5.47 -53.25
N LYS A 81 11.83 -5.48 -51.96
CA LYS A 81 12.81 -6.38 -51.32
C LYS A 81 12.28 -6.78 -49.95
N THR A 82 12.58 -7.99 -49.51
CA THR A 82 12.31 -8.44 -48.14
C THR A 82 13.28 -7.76 -47.18
N ALA A 83 12.75 -6.97 -46.25
CA ALA A 83 13.52 -6.34 -45.18
C ALA A 83 13.16 -7.01 -43.84
N ASN A 84 14.18 -7.45 -43.10
CA ASN A 84 14.02 -8.03 -41.77
C ASN A 84 14.41 -7.01 -40.72
N LEU A 85 13.52 -6.77 -39.75
CA LEU A 85 13.82 -6.06 -38.52
C LEU A 85 14.28 -7.09 -37.48
N THR A 86 15.53 -7.04 -37.06
CA THR A 86 16.09 -8.03 -36.12
C THR A 86 15.86 -7.66 -34.65
N VAL A 87 16.10 -8.61 -33.74
CA VAL A 87 16.04 -8.39 -32.29
C VAL A 87 16.98 -7.26 -31.88
N ASP A 88 18.23 -7.24 -32.34
CA ASP A 88 19.20 -6.18 -32.02
C ASP A 88 18.76 -4.82 -32.55
N GLN A 89 18.24 -4.76 -33.79
CA GLN A 89 17.73 -3.51 -34.36
C GLN A 89 16.52 -3.00 -33.58
N THR A 90 15.64 -3.91 -33.17
CA THR A 90 14.49 -3.58 -32.31
C THR A 90 14.97 -3.07 -30.95
N MET A 91 15.91 -3.76 -30.32
CA MET A 91 16.47 -3.38 -29.02
C MET A 91 17.23 -2.05 -29.08
N ALA A 92 17.98 -1.79 -30.15
CA ALA A 92 18.67 -0.52 -30.37
C ALA A 92 17.68 0.64 -30.55
N LEU A 93 16.66 0.46 -31.42
CA LEU A 93 15.59 1.45 -31.62
C LEU A 93 14.81 1.73 -30.33
N LEU A 94 14.57 0.70 -29.51
CA LEU A 94 13.91 0.83 -28.22
C LEU A 94 14.80 1.55 -27.20
N ASN A 95 16.10 1.23 -27.15
CA ASN A 95 17.02 1.82 -26.18
C ASN A 95 17.28 3.30 -26.46
N ASP A 96 17.57 3.69 -27.71
CA ASP A 96 17.84 5.09 -28.07
C ASP A 96 16.60 5.97 -27.85
N LYS A 97 15.43 5.53 -28.34
CA LYS A 97 14.17 6.27 -28.12
C LYS A 97 13.78 6.36 -26.64
N LYS A 98 14.08 5.33 -25.86
CA LYS A 98 13.80 5.31 -24.41
C LYS A 98 14.66 6.33 -23.66
N VAL A 99 15.94 6.48 -24.00
CA VAL A 99 16.82 7.47 -23.35
C VAL A 99 16.32 8.88 -23.64
N THR A 100 16.07 9.23 -24.91
CA THR A 100 15.57 10.57 -25.28
C THR A 100 14.20 10.87 -24.65
N THR A 101 13.26 9.93 -24.68
CA THR A 101 11.93 10.11 -24.07
C THR A 101 12.03 10.32 -22.56
N ALA A 102 12.92 9.57 -21.88
CA ALA A 102 13.11 9.72 -20.44
C ALA A 102 13.71 11.08 -20.07
N GLU A 103 14.67 11.57 -20.86
CA GLU A 103 15.28 12.90 -20.66
C GLU A 103 14.26 14.03 -20.90
N GLU A 104 13.50 13.96 -21.99
CA GLU A 104 12.45 14.92 -22.33
C GLU A 104 11.38 15.03 -21.22
N LEU A 105 10.91 13.89 -20.72
CA LEU A 105 9.90 13.85 -19.66
C LEU A 105 10.48 14.24 -18.30
N GLU A 106 11.74 13.94 -18.02
CA GLU A 106 12.41 14.43 -16.80
C GLU A 106 12.57 15.96 -16.83
N ASN A 107 12.90 16.53 -17.99
CA ASN A 107 12.94 17.98 -18.15
C ASN A 107 11.55 18.60 -17.97
N LEU A 108 10.53 18.04 -18.61
CA LEU A 108 9.14 18.49 -18.46
C LEU A 108 8.66 18.39 -17.01
N TYR A 109 9.02 17.31 -16.31
CA TYR A 109 8.75 17.14 -14.88
C TYR A 109 9.41 18.25 -14.05
N LYS A 110 10.68 18.58 -14.31
CA LYS A 110 11.35 19.69 -13.63
C LYS A 110 10.62 21.00 -13.84
N GLN A 111 10.21 21.31 -15.07
CA GLN A 111 9.43 22.51 -15.38
C GLN A 111 8.09 22.54 -14.66
N ALA A 112 7.39 21.41 -14.62
CA ALA A 112 6.14 21.27 -13.87
C ALA A 112 6.35 21.53 -12.37
N ILE A 113 7.42 21.01 -11.78
CA ILE A 113 7.76 21.24 -10.36
C ILE A 113 8.05 22.72 -10.08
N TYR A 114 8.83 23.39 -10.93
CA TYR A 114 9.06 24.83 -10.81
C TYR A 114 7.75 25.62 -10.88
N TYR A 115 6.91 25.31 -11.86
CA TYR A 115 5.59 25.92 -12.01
C TYR A 115 4.71 25.75 -10.77
N TRP A 116 4.57 24.53 -10.25
CA TRP A 116 3.76 24.28 -9.05
C TRP A 116 4.34 24.93 -7.80
N TYR A 117 5.68 24.94 -7.66
CA TYR A 117 6.31 25.62 -6.54
C TYR A 117 6.00 27.12 -6.52
N GLU A 118 6.12 27.80 -7.66
CA GLU A 118 5.82 29.23 -7.76
C GLU A 118 4.35 29.53 -7.40
N LYS A 119 3.42 28.67 -7.83
CA LYS A 119 2.00 28.77 -7.47
C LYS A 119 1.78 28.57 -5.97
N GLU A 120 2.39 27.56 -5.37
CA GLU A 120 2.33 27.30 -3.92
C GLU A 120 2.94 28.45 -3.13
N ALA A 121 4.07 29.00 -3.57
CA ALA A 121 4.73 30.12 -2.91
C ALA A 121 3.84 31.37 -2.90
N ALA A 122 3.27 31.72 -4.05
CA ALA A 122 2.32 32.84 -4.14
C ALA A 122 1.09 32.62 -3.24
N ALA A 123 0.51 31.41 -3.26
CA ALA A 123 -0.65 31.08 -2.45
C ALA A 123 -0.35 31.07 -0.93
N SER A 124 0.85 30.65 -0.53
CA SER A 124 1.27 30.61 0.88
C SER A 124 1.36 32.00 1.52
N VAL A 125 1.75 33.02 0.74
CA VAL A 125 1.77 34.42 1.19
C VAL A 125 0.35 34.88 1.49
N GLN A 126 -0.58 34.62 0.56
CA GLN A 126 -2.00 34.96 0.75
C GLN A 126 -2.60 34.20 1.95
N TYR A 127 -2.31 32.90 2.08
CA TYR A 127 -2.76 32.10 3.22
C TYR A 127 -2.24 32.66 4.55
N GLN A 128 -0.97 33.06 4.62
CA GLN A 128 -0.40 33.68 5.83
C GLN A 128 -1.11 35.00 6.19
N GLU A 129 -1.44 35.83 5.19
CA GLU A 129 -2.19 37.07 5.41
C GLU A 129 -3.59 36.79 5.97
N LEU A 130 -4.32 35.83 5.40
CA LEU A 130 -5.64 35.40 5.87
C LEU A 130 -5.58 34.82 7.28
N TYR A 131 -4.61 33.95 7.55
CA TYR A 131 -4.39 33.36 8.87
C TYR A 131 -4.14 34.45 9.92
N ASN A 132 -3.21 35.37 9.64
CA ASN A 132 -2.87 36.47 10.55
C ASN A 132 -4.02 37.47 10.73
N ALA A 133 -4.88 37.64 9.74
CA ALA A 133 -6.07 38.48 9.86
C ALA A 133 -7.12 37.90 10.83
N SER A 134 -7.07 36.60 11.09
CA SER A 134 -7.98 35.88 11.99
C SER A 134 -7.40 35.57 13.37
N LEU A 135 -6.18 36.04 13.67
CA LEU A 135 -5.55 35.78 14.96
C LEU A 135 -6.32 36.47 16.10
N PRO A 136 -6.56 35.78 17.22
CA PRO A 136 -7.14 36.39 18.41
C PRO A 136 -6.32 37.61 18.88
N SER A 137 -6.99 38.58 19.50
CA SER A 137 -6.33 39.77 20.05
C SER A 137 -5.20 39.37 21.02
N GLY A 138 -4.04 40.01 20.88
CA GLY A 138 -2.85 39.74 21.70
C GLY A 138 -1.95 38.59 21.23
N LYS A 139 -2.30 37.87 20.14
CA LYS A 139 -1.40 36.89 19.51
C LYS A 139 -0.49 37.57 18.46
N SER A 140 0.79 37.22 18.46
CA SER A 140 1.76 37.71 17.47
C SER A 140 1.50 37.13 16.08
N ALA A 141 1.71 37.93 15.04
CA ALA A 141 1.63 37.47 13.66
C ALA A 141 2.59 36.30 13.40
N ASN A 142 2.12 35.29 12.67
CA ASN A 142 2.96 34.19 12.20
C ASN A 142 3.62 34.59 10.87
N THR A 143 4.95 34.61 10.85
CA THR A 143 5.76 34.95 9.67
C THR A 143 6.40 33.73 9.01
N GLY A 144 6.13 32.52 9.51
CA GLY A 144 6.76 31.27 9.05
C GLY A 144 5.88 30.40 8.15
N ILE A 145 4.70 30.88 7.74
CA ILE A 145 3.80 30.13 6.85
C ILE A 145 4.17 30.36 5.38
N ALA A 146 4.53 31.59 5.03
CA ALA A 146 4.91 31.93 3.65
C ALA A 146 6.19 31.18 3.24
N LEU A 147 6.12 30.54 2.09
CA LEU A 147 7.25 29.83 1.48
C LEU A 147 8.25 30.83 0.90
N LYS A 148 9.53 30.45 0.91
CA LYS A 148 10.60 31.26 0.33
C LYS A 148 10.50 31.31 -1.19
N SER A 149 10.93 32.39 -1.81
CA SER A 149 11.10 32.43 -3.27
C SER A 149 12.21 31.48 -3.74
N ILE A 150 12.16 31.04 -5.00
CA ILE A 150 13.21 30.20 -5.60
C ILE A 150 14.58 30.90 -5.54
N SER A 151 14.61 32.23 -5.70
CA SER A 151 15.85 33.01 -5.60
C SER A 151 16.45 32.95 -4.20
N GLU A 152 15.64 33.09 -3.15
CA GLU A 152 16.10 32.98 -1.76
C GLU A 152 16.61 31.57 -1.43
N ILE A 153 15.93 30.53 -1.94
CA ILE A 153 16.38 29.14 -1.81
C ILE A 153 17.71 28.95 -2.53
N ARG A 154 17.82 29.38 -3.79
CA ARG A 154 19.05 29.28 -4.58
C ARG A 154 20.21 29.99 -3.89
N ASN A 155 20.00 31.21 -3.37
CA ASN A 155 21.02 31.96 -2.63
C ASN A 155 21.45 31.21 -1.35
N THR A 156 20.48 30.59 -0.64
CA THR A 156 20.77 29.75 0.52
C THR A 156 21.61 28.53 0.14
N LYS A 157 21.27 27.85 -0.97
CA LYS A 157 22.03 26.68 -1.45
C LYS A 157 23.41 27.07 -1.97
N GLN A 158 23.54 28.20 -2.64
CA GLN A 158 24.83 28.72 -3.09
C GLN A 158 25.74 29.04 -1.90
N LYS A 159 25.19 29.60 -0.82
CA LYS A 159 25.94 29.79 0.43
C LYS A 159 26.41 28.45 1.01
N ILE A 160 25.56 27.43 1.04
CA ILE A 160 25.95 26.07 1.51
C ILE A 160 27.12 25.52 0.68
N ILE A 161 27.06 25.64 -0.65
CA ILE A 161 28.15 25.17 -1.52
C ILE A 161 29.42 26.02 -1.34
N SER A 162 29.28 27.33 -1.16
CA SER A 162 30.41 28.24 -0.89
C SER A 162 31.10 27.91 0.45
N ASP A 163 30.31 27.60 1.47
CA ASP A 163 30.82 27.16 2.79
C ASP A 163 31.51 25.80 2.67
N LEU A 164 30.95 24.88 1.86
CA LEU A 164 31.57 23.60 1.54
C LEU A 164 32.94 23.79 0.88
N ILE A 165 33.02 24.62 -0.17
CA ILE A 165 34.27 24.98 -0.85
C ILE A 165 35.27 25.57 0.15
N SER A 166 34.83 26.48 1.01
CA SER A 166 35.67 27.11 2.03
C SER A 166 36.22 26.09 3.03
N ASN A 167 35.41 25.11 3.43
CA ASN A 167 35.83 24.03 4.32
C ASN A 167 36.82 23.08 3.62
N PHE A 168 36.59 22.71 2.35
CA PHE A 168 37.54 21.89 1.60
C PHE A 168 38.88 22.62 1.40
N LYS A 169 38.87 23.92 1.13
CA LYS A 169 40.09 24.76 1.05
C LYS A 169 40.85 24.75 2.38
N LYS A 170 40.15 24.85 3.51
CA LYS A 170 40.76 24.78 4.86
C LYS A 170 41.36 23.41 5.17
N VAL A 171 40.67 22.32 4.81
CA VAL A 171 41.07 20.95 5.19
C VAL A 171 42.12 20.36 4.25
N TYR A 172 42.01 20.60 2.94
CA TYR A 172 42.84 19.95 1.91
C TYR A 172 43.86 20.90 1.24
N GLY A 173 43.85 22.19 1.59
CA GLY A 173 44.73 23.20 1.01
C GLY A 173 44.40 23.57 -0.44
N TYR A 174 45.01 24.64 -0.95
CA TYR A 174 44.70 25.25 -2.25
C TYR A 174 44.98 24.35 -3.47
N GLU A 175 45.83 23.34 -3.34
CA GLU A 175 46.17 22.43 -4.45
C GLU A 175 45.19 21.27 -4.61
N ASN A 176 44.65 20.71 -3.52
CA ASN A 176 43.86 19.46 -3.56
C ASN A 176 42.36 19.64 -3.29
N TRP A 177 41.92 20.80 -2.79
CA TRP A 177 40.52 21.03 -2.44
C TRP A 177 39.58 20.85 -3.62
N ASN A 178 39.95 21.30 -4.82
CA ASN A 178 39.06 21.26 -5.99
C ASN A 178 38.75 19.81 -6.39
N SER A 179 39.76 18.93 -6.42
CA SER A 179 39.54 17.51 -6.73
C SER A 179 38.63 16.83 -5.69
N GLN A 180 38.78 17.15 -4.42
CA GLN A 180 37.94 16.59 -3.34
C GLN A 180 36.52 17.17 -3.36
N PHE A 181 36.39 18.46 -3.67
CA PHE A 181 35.11 19.12 -3.88
C PHE A 181 34.34 18.50 -5.04
N ILE A 182 34.97 18.36 -6.22
CA ILE A 182 34.37 17.72 -7.40
C ILE A 182 33.93 16.28 -7.08
N LYS A 183 34.78 15.49 -6.42
CA LYS A 183 34.41 14.13 -5.97
C LYS A 183 33.19 14.12 -5.05
N THR A 184 33.05 15.13 -4.19
CA THR A 184 31.94 15.26 -3.25
C THR A 184 30.64 15.61 -3.98
N ILE A 185 30.67 16.59 -4.89
CA ILE A 185 29.48 16.99 -5.65
C ILE A 185 29.07 15.94 -6.71
N GLN A 186 29.98 15.04 -7.09
CA GLN A 186 29.67 13.87 -7.92
C GLN A 186 28.94 12.74 -7.18
N THR A 187 28.64 12.89 -5.89
CA THR A 187 27.80 11.94 -5.14
C THR A 187 26.31 12.21 -5.34
N ASP A 188 25.47 11.22 -5.01
CA ASP A 188 24.01 11.32 -5.13
C ASP A 188 23.40 12.48 -4.31
N ASN A 189 24.04 12.84 -3.19
CA ASN A 189 23.61 13.96 -2.32
C ASN A 189 23.61 15.32 -3.04
N TYR A 190 24.40 15.44 -4.11
CA TYR A 190 24.52 16.66 -4.92
C TYR A 190 24.15 16.40 -6.39
N GLY A 191 23.45 15.30 -6.66
CA GLY A 191 22.91 15.02 -8.00
C GLY A 191 23.96 14.57 -9.02
N LYS A 192 25.12 14.09 -8.56
CA LYS A 192 26.26 13.75 -9.43
C LYS A 192 26.73 14.93 -10.30
N SER A 193 26.70 16.12 -9.72
CA SER A 193 27.02 17.36 -10.42
C SER A 193 28.48 17.44 -10.79
N ASN A 194 28.77 18.02 -11.95
CA ASN A 194 30.12 18.29 -12.44
C ASN A 194 30.58 19.71 -12.11
N THR A 195 29.64 20.60 -11.81
CA THR A 195 29.91 22.02 -11.51
C THR A 195 29.23 22.48 -10.23
N GLU A 196 29.71 23.59 -9.68
CA GLU A 196 29.08 24.28 -8.54
C GLU A 196 27.61 24.62 -8.86
N THR A 197 27.37 25.21 -10.03
CA THR A 197 26.04 25.62 -10.47
C THR A 197 25.08 24.44 -10.59
N GLU A 198 25.53 23.33 -11.17
CA GLU A 198 24.71 22.10 -11.24
C GLU A 198 24.35 21.59 -9.84
N ALA A 199 25.29 21.63 -8.89
CA ALA A 199 25.04 21.19 -7.52
C ALA A 199 24.03 22.12 -6.81
N VAL A 200 24.15 23.43 -7.01
CA VAL A 200 23.20 24.42 -6.48
C VAL A 200 21.81 24.23 -7.06
N GLU A 201 21.70 24.04 -8.38
CA GLU A 201 20.41 23.80 -9.06
C GLU A 201 19.78 22.48 -8.61
N TYR A 202 20.56 21.41 -8.46
CA TYR A 202 20.06 20.14 -7.94
C TYR A 202 19.52 20.28 -6.51
N LEU A 203 20.28 20.91 -5.61
CA LEU A 203 19.84 21.11 -4.22
C LEU A 203 18.62 22.04 -4.14
N THR A 204 18.55 23.05 -5.01
CA THR A 204 17.39 23.95 -5.12
C THR A 204 16.18 23.16 -5.58
N PHE A 205 16.33 22.38 -6.67
CA PHE A 205 15.28 21.51 -7.19
C PHE A 205 14.77 20.54 -6.13
N LYS A 206 15.67 19.89 -5.38
CA LYS A 206 15.30 18.96 -4.31
C LYS A 206 14.48 19.59 -3.20
N GLU A 207 14.80 20.82 -2.79
CA GLU A 207 14.02 21.53 -1.76
C GLU A 207 12.62 21.90 -2.28
N ILE A 208 12.52 22.40 -3.52
CA ILE A 208 11.23 22.80 -4.08
C ILE A 208 10.35 21.61 -4.50
N GLU A 209 10.96 20.48 -4.91
CA GLU A 209 10.27 19.29 -5.39
C GLU A 209 9.26 18.77 -4.36
N ASP A 210 9.64 18.73 -3.09
CA ASP A 210 8.78 18.20 -2.04
C ASP A 210 7.56 19.09 -1.75
N ILE A 211 7.76 20.41 -1.84
CA ILE A 211 6.73 21.44 -1.61
C ILE A 211 5.81 21.57 -2.82
N ALA A 212 6.34 21.56 -4.04
CA ALA A 212 5.56 21.57 -5.28
C ALA A 212 4.57 20.40 -5.34
N LYS A 213 4.94 19.26 -4.74
CA LYS A 213 4.08 18.08 -4.62
C LYS A 213 2.95 18.23 -3.60
N ASN A 214 2.88 19.30 -2.80
CA ASN A 214 1.83 19.47 -1.78
C ASN A 214 0.43 19.47 -2.37
N SER A 215 0.26 20.09 -3.53
CA SER A 215 -0.95 20.02 -4.36
C SER A 215 -1.40 18.60 -4.71
N PHE A 216 -0.51 17.61 -4.61
CA PHE A 216 -0.75 16.21 -4.97
C PHE A 216 -0.70 15.26 -3.76
N LYS A 217 -0.56 15.81 -2.54
CA LYS A 217 -0.48 15.04 -1.30
C LYS A 217 -1.71 15.31 -0.47
N VAL A 218 -2.48 14.28 -0.19
CA VAL A 218 -3.60 14.35 0.76
C VAL A 218 -3.06 14.35 2.19
N ALA A 219 -3.71 15.09 3.07
CA ALA A 219 -3.40 15.19 4.47
C ALA A 219 -4.68 15.11 5.31
N VAL A 220 -4.54 14.41 6.43
CA VAL A 220 -5.53 14.39 7.50
C VAL A 220 -4.92 15.03 8.73
N THR A 221 -5.55 16.09 9.21
CA THR A 221 -5.05 16.85 10.37
C THR A 221 -6.17 16.99 11.40
N THR A 222 -5.89 16.61 12.64
CA THR A 222 -6.81 16.85 13.76
C THR A 222 -6.50 18.20 14.39
N LEU A 223 -7.53 19.04 14.49
CA LEU A 223 -7.46 20.41 14.99
C LEU A 223 -8.57 20.64 16.02
N ASP A 224 -8.50 21.75 16.75
CA ASP A 224 -9.61 22.24 17.54
C ASP A 224 -10.65 22.90 16.63
N LYS A 225 -11.94 22.83 17.00
CA LYS A 225 -13.04 23.42 16.19
C LYS A 225 -12.86 24.92 15.92
N SER A 226 -12.25 25.65 16.86
CA SER A 226 -11.94 27.07 16.70
C SER A 226 -10.95 27.38 15.58
N GLU A 227 -10.14 26.40 15.15
CA GLU A 227 -9.17 26.58 14.07
C GLU A 227 -9.82 26.57 12.68
N VAL A 228 -10.95 25.86 12.52
CA VAL A 228 -11.70 25.81 11.26
C VAL A 228 -12.87 26.79 11.21
N GLN A 229 -13.28 27.33 12.36
CA GLN A 229 -14.36 28.32 12.52
C GLN A 229 -13.81 29.72 12.84
N ARG A 230 -12.66 30.06 12.26
CA ARG A 230 -12.00 31.36 12.45
C ARG A 230 -12.86 32.51 11.92
N ILE A 231 -12.69 33.69 12.49
CA ILE A 231 -13.33 34.94 12.06
C ILE A 231 -12.25 35.99 11.80
N ALA A 232 -12.33 36.65 10.65
CA ALA A 232 -11.40 37.72 10.28
C ALA A 232 -11.64 38.97 11.15
N ASN A 233 -10.59 39.44 11.83
CA ASN A 233 -10.64 40.63 12.68
C ASN A 233 -10.43 41.94 11.90
N LYS A 234 -10.01 41.85 10.64
CA LYS A 234 -9.80 42.96 9.70
C LYS A 234 -10.08 42.53 8.26
N THR A 235 -10.47 43.48 7.41
CA THR A 235 -10.58 43.25 5.97
C THR A 235 -9.20 43.03 5.34
N VAL A 236 -9.10 42.02 4.47
CA VAL A 236 -7.88 41.69 3.70
C VAL A 236 -8.12 42.01 2.24
N TYR A 237 -7.16 42.68 1.60
CA TYR A 237 -7.22 43.06 0.19
C TYR A 237 -6.21 42.27 -0.63
N ALA A 238 -6.54 41.99 -1.88
CA ALA A 238 -5.63 41.35 -2.82
C ALA A 238 -4.47 42.29 -3.15
N LYS A 239 -3.25 41.76 -3.19
CA LYS A 239 -2.03 42.51 -3.50
C LYS A 239 -1.30 41.93 -4.71
N ASP A 240 -0.61 42.78 -5.45
CA ASP A 240 0.31 42.37 -6.50
C ASP A 240 1.67 41.91 -5.91
N ALA A 241 2.58 41.44 -6.79
CA ALA A 241 3.92 40.99 -6.39
C ALA A 241 4.79 42.10 -5.77
N SER A 242 4.40 43.37 -5.91
CA SER A 242 5.07 44.53 -5.32
C SER A 242 4.39 45.01 -4.02
N GLY A 243 3.32 44.34 -3.58
CA GLY A 243 2.59 44.66 -2.36
C GLY A 243 1.50 45.73 -2.52
N ASN A 244 1.23 46.20 -3.74
CA ASN A 244 0.17 47.19 -3.99
C ASN A 244 -1.18 46.50 -4.12
N GLN A 245 -2.25 47.19 -3.73
CA GLN A 245 -3.61 46.65 -3.84
C GLN A 245 -4.02 46.47 -5.30
N ILE A 246 -4.48 45.28 -5.64
CA ILE A 246 -5.09 44.99 -6.94
C ILE A 246 -6.48 45.62 -6.96
N LYS A 247 -6.80 46.34 -8.03
CA LYS A 247 -8.13 46.93 -8.25
C LYS A 247 -9.04 45.96 -9.00
N ASP A 248 -10.32 45.98 -8.67
CA ASP A 248 -11.37 45.25 -9.40
C ASP A 248 -11.78 45.98 -10.69
N ALA A 249 -12.74 45.41 -11.42
CA ALA A 249 -13.26 45.99 -12.67
C ALA A 249 -13.88 47.39 -12.50
N ASN A 250 -14.22 47.78 -11.26
CA ASN A 250 -14.81 49.07 -10.90
C ASN A 250 -13.77 50.06 -10.34
N GLY A 251 -12.47 49.69 -10.33
CA GLY A 251 -11.39 50.52 -9.82
C GLY A 251 -11.26 50.56 -8.30
N GLN A 252 -12.02 49.74 -7.56
CA GLN A 252 -11.97 49.61 -6.10
C GLN A 252 -10.95 48.55 -5.69
N ALA A 253 -10.39 48.65 -4.47
CA ALA A 253 -9.47 47.63 -3.97
C ALA A 253 -10.19 46.28 -3.87
N LYS A 254 -9.66 45.25 -4.54
CA LYS A 254 -10.25 43.90 -4.54
C LYS A 254 -10.15 43.29 -3.15
N VAL A 255 -11.28 43.12 -2.47
CA VAL A 255 -11.35 42.50 -1.16
C VAL A 255 -11.23 40.97 -1.30
N LEU A 256 -10.39 40.35 -0.46
CA LEU A 256 -10.28 38.89 -0.32
C LEU A 256 -11.19 38.35 0.78
N VAL A 257 -11.26 39.04 1.92
CA VAL A 257 -12.18 38.71 3.03
C VAL A 257 -12.56 39.99 3.79
N GLN A 258 -13.83 40.13 4.18
CA GLN A 258 -14.27 41.24 5.03
C GLN A 258 -14.06 40.92 6.52
N LYS A 259 -13.93 41.97 7.33
CA LYS A 259 -13.98 41.81 8.79
C LYS A 259 -15.30 41.16 9.19
N GLY A 260 -15.24 40.10 10.01
CA GLY A 260 -16.40 39.33 10.46
C GLY A 260 -16.66 38.05 9.67
N ASP A 261 -16.04 37.88 8.49
CA ASP A 261 -16.20 36.69 7.66
C ASP A 261 -15.22 35.57 8.05
N ASN A 262 -15.51 34.36 7.61
CA ASN A 262 -14.57 33.24 7.70
C ASN A 262 -13.43 33.45 6.68
N PRO A 263 -12.15 33.53 7.10
CA PRO A 263 -11.01 33.66 6.19
C PRO A 263 -10.78 32.42 5.30
N PHE A 264 -11.37 31.28 5.63
CA PHE A 264 -11.24 30.01 4.90
C PHE A 264 -12.63 29.45 4.55
N PRO A 265 -13.40 30.11 3.67
CA PRO A 265 -14.78 29.74 3.34
C PRO A 265 -14.91 28.37 2.65
N TRP A 266 -13.80 27.84 2.13
CA TRP A 266 -13.71 26.52 1.57
C TRP A 266 -13.72 25.41 2.64
N LEU A 267 -13.41 25.69 3.91
CA LEU A 267 -13.58 24.73 5.02
C LEU A 267 -15.07 24.56 5.33
N LYS A 268 -15.62 23.38 5.00
CA LYS A 268 -17.05 23.07 5.16
C LYS A 268 -17.26 21.75 5.89
N GLU A 269 -18.14 21.79 6.90
CA GLU A 269 -18.49 20.63 7.71
C GLU A 269 -19.08 19.51 6.84
N ASN A 270 -18.71 18.27 7.13
CA ASN A 270 -19.10 17.06 6.40
C ASN A 270 -18.73 17.07 4.91
N THR A 271 -17.94 18.03 4.47
CA THR A 271 -17.38 18.09 3.11
C THR A 271 -15.88 17.83 3.17
N ASN A 272 -15.14 18.65 3.93
CA ASN A 272 -13.68 18.53 4.02
C ASN A 272 -13.14 18.74 5.44
N TYR A 273 -14.01 18.98 6.41
CA TYR A 273 -13.72 18.72 7.81
C TYR A 273 -14.89 17.98 8.48
N PHE A 274 -14.55 17.16 9.47
CA PHE A 274 -15.47 16.26 10.15
C PHE A 274 -15.33 16.44 11.65
N VAL A 275 -16.45 16.57 12.35
CA VAL A 275 -16.48 16.89 13.78
C VAL A 275 -16.67 15.60 14.58
N GLY A 276 -15.81 15.39 15.59
CA GLY A 276 -15.95 14.33 16.57
C GLY A 276 -16.89 14.71 17.71
N GLU A 277 -17.38 13.72 18.44
CA GLU A 277 -18.20 13.88 19.65
C GLU A 277 -17.44 14.62 20.76
N ASN A 278 -16.10 14.52 20.76
CA ASN A 278 -15.22 15.23 21.69
C ASN A 278 -14.99 16.71 21.34
N GLY A 279 -15.64 17.24 20.29
CA GLY A 279 -15.50 18.62 19.83
C GLY A 279 -14.23 18.93 19.04
N LYS A 280 -13.36 17.95 18.79
CA LYS A 280 -12.25 18.08 17.84
C LYS A 280 -12.74 17.93 16.42
N VAL A 281 -11.96 18.44 15.48
CA VAL A 281 -12.23 18.33 14.05
C VAL A 281 -11.08 17.64 13.35
N THR A 282 -11.41 16.86 12.33
CA THR A 282 -10.42 16.26 11.43
C THR A 282 -10.66 16.81 10.02
N THR A 283 -9.64 17.45 9.45
CA THR A 283 -9.67 17.94 8.08
C THR A 283 -9.20 16.86 7.11
N PHE A 284 -9.74 16.85 5.90
CA PHE A 284 -9.36 15.98 4.79
C PHE A 284 -9.14 16.84 3.54
N LEU A 285 -7.89 17.24 3.34
CA LEU A 285 -7.48 18.27 2.38
C LEU A 285 -6.20 17.83 1.68
N THR A 286 -5.82 18.50 0.60
CA THR A 286 -4.43 18.42 0.14
C THR A 286 -3.53 19.28 1.04
N LYS A 287 -2.22 19.10 0.95
CA LYS A 287 -1.22 19.96 1.62
C LYS A 287 -1.07 21.33 0.94
N SER A 288 -1.85 21.62 -0.10
CA SER A 288 -1.71 22.82 -0.92
C SER A 288 -2.17 24.08 -0.23
N PHE A 289 -1.47 25.19 -0.47
CA PHE A 289 -1.99 26.53 -0.21
C PHE A 289 -2.89 27.04 -1.34
N ILE A 290 -2.87 26.41 -2.52
CA ILE A 290 -3.68 26.81 -3.67
C ILE A 290 -5.13 26.40 -3.42
N GLU A 291 -6.00 27.39 -3.20
CA GLU A 291 -7.42 27.17 -2.82
C GLU A 291 -8.16 26.20 -3.75
N SER A 292 -7.99 26.34 -5.07
CA SER A 292 -8.65 25.46 -6.06
C SER A 292 -8.18 24.01 -6.01
N ARG A 293 -7.06 23.73 -5.32
CA ARG A 293 -6.47 22.39 -5.17
C ARG A 293 -6.52 21.90 -3.73
N THR A 294 -7.12 22.63 -2.80
CA THR A 294 -7.18 22.22 -1.38
C THR A 294 -8.12 21.03 -1.16
N SER A 295 -9.12 20.85 -2.02
CA SER A 295 -10.06 19.72 -1.91
C SER A 295 -9.38 18.38 -2.24
N ALA A 296 -9.63 17.37 -1.39
CA ALA A 296 -9.17 16.00 -1.61
C ALA A 296 -10.17 15.15 -2.43
N ASP A 297 -11.35 15.66 -2.76
CA ASP A 297 -12.42 14.91 -3.43
C ASP A 297 -12.01 14.36 -4.80
N ALA A 298 -11.28 15.15 -5.59
CA ALA A 298 -10.80 14.72 -6.91
C ALA A 298 -9.88 13.48 -6.82
N TYR A 299 -9.11 13.36 -5.73
CA TYR A 299 -8.24 12.21 -5.50
C TYR A 299 -9.05 10.95 -5.14
N LEU A 300 -10.13 11.09 -4.36
CA LEU A 300 -11.05 9.98 -4.09
C LEU A 300 -11.74 9.52 -5.36
N GLU A 301 -12.21 10.45 -6.19
CA GLU A 301 -12.85 10.16 -7.47
C GLU A 301 -11.88 9.46 -8.44
N GLU A 302 -10.67 9.98 -8.59
CA GLU A 302 -9.64 9.34 -9.42
C GLU A 302 -9.29 7.93 -8.91
N PHE A 303 -9.16 7.77 -7.59
CA PHE A 303 -8.88 6.47 -6.99
C PHE A 303 -10.01 5.46 -7.23
N PHE A 304 -11.26 5.89 -7.08
CA PHE A 304 -12.45 5.08 -7.38
C PHE A 304 -12.55 4.71 -8.86
N ASN A 305 -12.37 5.68 -9.76
CA ASN A 305 -12.53 5.45 -11.19
C ASN A 305 -11.47 4.50 -11.74
N ASN A 306 -10.24 4.59 -11.24
CA ASN A 306 -9.12 3.75 -11.70
C ASN A 306 -9.05 2.36 -11.04
N ASN A 307 -9.81 2.09 -9.98
CA ASN A 307 -9.68 0.84 -9.21
C ASN A 307 -11.04 0.21 -8.92
N THR A 308 -11.10 -1.12 -8.81
CA THR A 308 -12.17 -1.78 -8.07
C THR A 308 -11.79 -1.79 -6.60
N LEU A 309 -12.55 -1.06 -5.78
CA LEU A 309 -12.27 -0.87 -4.36
C LEU A 309 -13.12 -1.81 -3.52
N VAL A 310 -12.52 -2.35 -2.47
CA VAL A 310 -13.18 -3.24 -1.53
C VAL A 310 -12.76 -2.95 -0.10
N ILE A 311 -13.58 -3.41 0.84
CA ILE A 311 -13.25 -3.54 2.26
C ILE A 311 -13.32 -5.02 2.59
N ASN A 312 -12.18 -5.62 2.91
CA ASN A 312 -12.11 -7.00 3.39
C ASN A 312 -12.17 -7.01 4.92
N THR A 313 -13.12 -7.77 5.46
CA THR A 313 -13.11 -8.20 6.86
C THR A 313 -12.45 -9.57 6.90
N GLU A 314 -11.22 -9.63 7.38
CA GLU A 314 -10.36 -10.81 7.48
C GLU A 314 -10.16 -11.19 8.96
N VAL A 315 -10.88 -12.21 9.39
CA VAL A 315 -10.73 -12.77 10.73
C VAL A 315 -9.80 -13.99 10.64
N LEU A 316 -8.64 -13.93 11.30
CA LEU A 316 -7.67 -15.02 11.31
C LEU A 316 -8.00 -15.99 12.45
N LEU A 317 -8.54 -17.15 12.09
CA LEU A 317 -8.91 -18.20 13.01
C LEU A 317 -7.69 -19.11 13.36
N PRO A 318 -7.70 -19.77 14.52
CA PRO A 318 -6.56 -20.57 14.97
C PRO A 318 -6.36 -21.84 14.15
N GLY A 319 -5.08 -22.19 13.94
CA GLY A 319 -4.64 -23.42 13.28
C GLY A 319 -4.01 -23.17 11.92
N VAL A 320 -2.91 -23.87 11.62
CA VAL A 320 -2.23 -23.85 10.32
C VAL A 320 -2.16 -25.28 9.78
N TYR A 321 -2.59 -25.46 8.54
CA TYR A 321 -2.64 -26.78 7.90
C TYR A 321 -1.23 -27.35 7.67
N ASN A 322 -1.13 -28.68 7.67
CA ASN A 322 0.10 -29.37 7.31
C ASN A 322 0.09 -29.68 5.80
N ALA A 323 1.21 -29.48 5.11
CA ALA A 323 1.33 -29.82 3.69
C ALA A 323 1.17 -31.34 3.44
N ASN A 324 1.55 -32.17 4.42
CA ASN A 324 1.13 -33.57 4.47
C ASN A 324 -0.24 -33.64 5.17
N LEU A 325 -1.29 -33.89 4.39
CA LEU A 325 -2.68 -33.87 4.86
C LEU A 325 -3.02 -34.99 5.88
N ASP A 326 -2.17 -36.00 6.01
CA ASP A 326 -2.32 -37.08 7.00
C ASP A 326 -1.78 -36.67 8.38
N LEU A 327 -1.02 -35.58 8.45
CA LEU A 327 -0.53 -35.03 9.71
C LEU A 327 -1.51 -34.01 10.29
N PRO A 328 -1.63 -33.92 11.62
CA PRO A 328 -2.50 -32.95 12.26
C PRO A 328 -2.07 -31.52 11.93
N TRP A 329 -3.04 -30.62 11.95
CA TRP A 329 -2.81 -29.18 11.89
C TRP A 329 -1.95 -28.71 13.07
N THR A 330 -1.20 -27.66 12.85
CA THR A 330 -0.29 -27.08 13.84
C THR A 330 -0.92 -25.87 14.52
N PHE A 331 -0.71 -25.76 15.83
CA PHE A 331 -1.22 -24.68 16.66
C PHE A 331 -0.08 -24.14 17.52
N SER A 332 0.20 -22.84 17.39
CA SER A 332 1.04 -22.12 18.37
C SER A 332 0.33 -22.05 19.73
N ASP A 333 1.05 -21.68 20.79
CA ASP A 333 0.46 -21.50 22.12
C ASP A 333 -0.69 -20.47 22.12
N GLU A 334 -0.53 -19.40 21.34
CA GLU A 334 -1.58 -18.40 21.14
C GLU A 334 -2.77 -19.02 20.41
N ALA A 335 -2.55 -19.74 19.30
CA ALA A 335 -3.63 -20.40 18.55
C ALA A 335 -4.37 -21.45 19.39
N LYS A 336 -3.65 -22.20 20.24
CA LYS A 336 -4.25 -23.14 21.19
C LYS A 336 -5.10 -22.41 22.23
N THR A 337 -4.64 -21.26 22.72
CA THR A 337 -5.42 -20.41 23.64
C THR A 337 -6.69 -19.90 22.98
N GLN A 338 -6.61 -19.44 21.72
CA GLN A 338 -7.79 -18.99 20.98
C GLN A 338 -8.76 -20.14 20.69
N LEU A 339 -8.25 -21.33 20.37
CA LEU A 339 -9.07 -22.54 20.22
C LEU A 339 -9.83 -22.89 21.50
N ILE A 340 -9.16 -22.82 22.65
CA ILE A 340 -9.79 -23.00 23.96
C ILE A 340 -10.86 -21.94 24.18
N ASN A 341 -10.57 -20.67 23.88
CA ASN A 341 -11.53 -19.58 24.06
C ASN A 341 -12.75 -19.72 23.15
N LEU A 342 -12.62 -20.24 21.93
CA LEU A 342 -13.75 -20.51 21.05
C LEU A 342 -14.72 -21.56 21.62
N ASN A 343 -14.20 -22.50 22.42
CA ASN A 343 -15.01 -23.52 23.11
C ASN A 343 -15.64 -23.01 24.42
N LYS A 344 -15.23 -21.84 24.93
CA LYS A 344 -15.73 -21.25 26.18
C LYS A 344 -17.09 -20.56 26.00
N VAL A 345 -17.71 -20.21 27.12
CA VAL A 345 -18.94 -19.41 27.18
C VAL A 345 -18.66 -18.02 27.74
N ALA A 346 -19.51 -17.06 27.38
CA ALA A 346 -19.45 -15.68 27.85
C ALA A 346 -20.81 -15.17 28.31
N ILE A 347 -20.77 -14.10 29.11
CA ILE A 347 -21.93 -13.30 29.48
C ILE A 347 -21.89 -12.01 28.66
N ILE A 348 -23.00 -11.69 28.01
CA ILE A 348 -23.12 -10.45 27.22
C ILE A 348 -24.37 -9.69 27.66
N ASP A 349 -24.28 -8.37 27.65
CA ASP A 349 -25.42 -7.53 28.01
C ASP A 349 -26.50 -7.64 26.93
N SER A 350 -27.75 -7.84 27.35
CA SER A 350 -28.89 -8.02 26.45
C SER A 350 -30.03 -7.12 26.87
N SER A 351 -30.53 -6.30 25.94
CA SER A 351 -31.73 -5.48 26.14
C SER A 351 -33.02 -6.28 26.07
N ASP A 352 -32.98 -7.45 25.44
CA ASP A 352 -34.15 -8.23 25.10
C ASP A 352 -34.43 -9.31 26.16
N ASN A 353 -33.45 -9.60 27.00
CA ASN A 353 -33.58 -10.51 28.14
C ASN A 353 -34.04 -9.74 29.39
N ALA A 354 -35.07 -10.25 30.09
CA ALA A 354 -35.59 -9.66 31.32
C ALA A 354 -34.53 -9.51 32.43
N ASN A 355 -33.48 -10.34 32.42
CA ASN A 355 -32.38 -10.30 33.38
C ASN A 355 -31.28 -9.28 33.00
N GLY A 356 -31.38 -8.63 31.83
CA GLY A 356 -30.41 -7.63 31.35
C GLY A 356 -29.10 -8.22 30.79
N PHE A 357 -28.98 -9.56 30.73
CA PHE A 357 -27.83 -10.27 30.16
C PHE A 357 -28.26 -11.61 29.55
N GLU A 358 -27.39 -12.18 28.73
CA GLU A 358 -27.51 -13.53 28.20
C GLU A 358 -26.18 -14.28 28.28
N ILE A 359 -26.25 -15.62 28.35
CA ILE A 359 -25.09 -16.51 28.35
C ILE A 359 -25.01 -17.15 26.97
N VAL A 360 -23.90 -16.95 26.29
CA VAL A 360 -23.68 -17.37 24.91
C VAL A 360 -22.41 -18.18 24.78
N ASN A 361 -22.37 -19.11 23.82
CA ASN A 361 -21.10 -19.73 23.44
C ASN A 361 -20.26 -18.72 22.67
N ASN A 362 -18.95 -18.72 22.90
CA ASN A 362 -18.06 -17.83 22.18
C ASN A 362 -18.04 -18.08 20.67
N LEU A 363 -18.27 -19.33 20.24
CA LEU A 363 -18.47 -19.63 18.82
C LEU A 363 -19.68 -18.89 18.24
N ASP A 364 -20.78 -18.77 18.98
CA ASP A 364 -21.98 -18.05 18.52
C ASP A 364 -21.71 -16.54 18.43
N VAL A 365 -20.88 -16.00 19.32
CA VAL A 365 -20.39 -14.62 19.25
C VAL A 365 -19.56 -14.40 17.97
N LEU A 366 -18.64 -15.31 17.65
CA LEU A 366 -17.87 -15.28 16.40
C LEU A 366 -18.79 -15.34 15.17
N LYS A 367 -19.82 -16.21 15.21
CA LYS A 367 -20.83 -16.32 14.15
C LYS A 367 -21.67 -15.05 14.00
N GLY A 368 -21.82 -14.27 15.07
CA GLY A 368 -22.48 -12.96 15.07
C GLY A 368 -21.62 -11.81 14.53
N PHE A 369 -20.34 -12.03 14.21
CA PHE A 369 -19.48 -10.97 13.68
C PHE A 369 -20.04 -10.43 12.37
N LYS A 370 -20.09 -9.10 12.27
CA LYS A 370 -20.50 -8.34 11.09
C LYS A 370 -19.27 -7.96 10.27
N LYS A 371 -19.50 -7.43 9.07
CA LYS A 371 -18.42 -6.83 8.28
C LYS A 371 -17.95 -5.51 8.91
N ALA A 372 -16.68 -5.18 8.74
CA ALA A 372 -16.02 -4.04 9.38
C ALA A 372 -16.76 -2.71 9.18
N GLU A 373 -17.27 -2.45 7.98
CA GLU A 373 -17.97 -1.21 7.64
C GLU A 373 -19.28 -1.03 8.41
N GLN A 374 -19.93 -2.12 8.81
CA GLN A 374 -21.19 -2.08 9.55
C GLN A 374 -21.00 -1.60 11.00
N TYR A 375 -19.79 -1.76 11.56
CA TYR A 375 -19.44 -1.26 12.89
C TYR A 375 -19.10 0.24 12.89
N LEU A 376 -18.74 0.81 11.74
CA LEU A 376 -18.45 2.23 11.61
C LEU A 376 -19.69 3.04 11.22
N ALA A 377 -20.57 2.45 10.42
CA ALA A 377 -21.79 3.08 9.92
C ALA A 377 -22.88 3.34 10.98
N ASN A 378 -22.78 2.73 12.17
CA ASN A 378 -23.82 2.77 13.19
C ASN A 378 -23.40 3.57 14.43
N SER A 379 -23.73 4.86 14.45
CA SER A 379 -23.43 5.78 15.56
C SER A 379 -24.39 5.68 16.75
N SER A 380 -25.44 4.84 16.68
CA SER A 380 -26.34 4.62 17.82
C SER A 380 -25.59 4.02 19.01
N GLU A 381 -26.10 4.23 20.23
CA GLU A 381 -25.54 3.63 21.44
C GLU A 381 -25.46 2.10 21.35
N ALA A 382 -26.46 1.47 20.73
CA ALA A 382 -26.45 0.04 20.44
C ALA A 382 -25.32 -0.35 19.46
N GLY A 383 -25.07 0.47 18.44
CA GLY A 383 -23.96 0.30 17.50
C GLY A 383 -22.59 0.42 18.17
N LYS A 384 -22.42 1.41 19.06
CA LYS A 384 -21.19 1.58 19.86
C LYS A 384 -20.92 0.36 20.74
N LYS A 385 -21.94 -0.12 21.46
CA LYS A 385 -21.84 -1.34 22.28
C LYS A 385 -21.47 -2.57 21.44
N ALA A 386 -22.13 -2.76 20.31
CA ALA A 386 -21.83 -3.87 19.40
C ALA A 386 -20.39 -3.82 18.86
N LYS A 387 -19.87 -2.62 18.57
CA LYS A 387 -18.47 -2.42 18.16
C LYS A 387 -17.49 -2.76 19.29
N THR A 388 -17.72 -2.25 20.50
CA THR A 388 -16.86 -2.55 21.66
C THR A 388 -16.86 -4.05 21.99
N GLN A 389 -18.02 -4.69 21.92
CA GLN A 389 -18.15 -6.13 22.08
C GLN A 389 -17.33 -6.86 21.00
N TYR A 390 -17.50 -6.49 19.73
CA TYR A 390 -16.73 -7.06 18.63
C TYR A 390 -15.21 -6.92 18.83
N GLU A 391 -14.71 -5.72 19.17
CA GLU A 391 -13.28 -5.49 19.41
C GLU A 391 -12.73 -6.31 20.58
N THR A 392 -13.54 -6.49 21.63
CA THR A 392 -13.20 -7.32 22.79
C THR A 392 -13.07 -8.80 22.39
N PHE A 393 -14.05 -9.33 21.66
CA PHE A 393 -14.05 -10.73 21.25
C PHE A 393 -13.11 -11.03 20.08
N LEU A 394 -12.83 -10.08 19.20
CA LEU A 394 -11.98 -10.31 18.02
C LEU A 394 -10.59 -10.79 18.44
N LYS A 395 -9.94 -10.13 19.40
CA LYS A 395 -8.64 -10.58 19.93
C LYS A 395 -8.76 -11.79 20.86
N ALA A 396 -9.89 -11.93 21.56
CA ALA A 396 -10.07 -12.99 22.55
C ALA A 396 -10.44 -14.35 21.94
N LEU A 397 -10.92 -14.37 20.69
CA LEU A 397 -11.37 -15.58 19.99
C LEU A 397 -10.54 -15.91 18.74
N THR A 398 -9.71 -14.98 18.27
CA THR A 398 -9.04 -15.06 16.97
C THR A 398 -7.60 -14.56 17.08
N LEU A 399 -6.80 -14.80 16.05
CA LEU A 399 -5.42 -14.32 15.91
C LEU A 399 -5.36 -12.91 15.29
N SER A 400 -6.50 -12.27 15.04
CA SER A 400 -6.57 -10.91 14.51
C SER A 400 -6.33 -9.85 15.59
N SER A 401 -5.77 -8.71 15.17
CA SER A 401 -5.67 -7.52 16.01
C SER A 401 -7.04 -6.91 16.26
N ASN A 402 -7.30 -6.42 17.48
CA ASN A 402 -8.52 -5.67 17.80
C ASN A 402 -8.50 -4.21 17.31
N ASN A 403 -7.34 -3.70 16.89
CA ASN A 403 -7.17 -2.27 16.61
C ASN A 403 -7.66 -1.84 15.22
N ASN A 404 -8.05 -2.77 14.35
CA ASN A 404 -8.37 -2.49 12.95
C ASN A 404 -9.68 -3.13 12.49
N LEU A 405 -10.56 -3.56 13.41
CA LEU A 405 -11.79 -4.29 13.09
C LEU A 405 -11.62 -5.50 12.14
N GLY A 406 -10.45 -6.15 12.18
CA GLY A 406 -10.14 -7.23 11.25
C GLY A 406 -10.06 -6.79 9.79
N THR A 407 -9.77 -5.52 9.49
CA THR A 407 -9.59 -5.03 8.12
C THR A 407 -8.19 -4.48 7.85
N ASN A 408 -7.77 -4.56 6.59
CA ASN A 408 -6.58 -3.89 6.07
C ASN A 408 -6.94 -2.53 5.40
N GLY A 409 -8.16 -2.07 5.64
CA GLY A 409 -8.71 -0.82 5.14
C GLY A 409 -9.31 -0.92 3.75
N ILE A 410 -9.48 0.23 3.09
CA ILE A 410 -9.98 0.29 1.71
C ILE A 410 -8.83 -0.05 0.76
N GLN A 411 -9.00 -1.13 0.01
CA GLN A 411 -7.97 -1.66 -0.88
C GLN A 411 -8.47 -1.74 -2.32
N SER A 412 -7.56 -1.54 -3.28
CA SER A 412 -7.83 -1.92 -4.66
C SER A 412 -7.65 -3.42 -4.83
N TYR A 413 -8.43 -4.05 -5.71
CA TYR A 413 -8.29 -5.47 -6.03
C TYR A 413 -6.85 -5.84 -6.41
N SER A 414 -6.16 -4.99 -7.18
CA SER A 414 -4.77 -5.18 -7.58
C SER A 414 -3.79 -5.20 -6.39
N SER A 415 -4.04 -4.37 -5.38
CA SER A 415 -3.22 -4.35 -4.17
C SER A 415 -3.40 -5.63 -3.36
N ILE A 416 -4.60 -6.20 -3.34
CA ILE A 416 -4.88 -7.46 -2.63
C ILE A 416 -4.18 -8.61 -3.33
N ILE A 417 -4.26 -8.72 -4.66
CA ILE A 417 -3.53 -9.77 -5.41
C ILE A 417 -2.03 -9.72 -5.08
N SER A 418 -1.45 -8.52 -5.08
CA SER A 418 -0.02 -8.33 -4.84
C SER A 418 0.40 -8.71 -3.42
N SER A 419 -0.49 -8.54 -2.43
CA SER A 419 -0.19 -8.86 -1.03
C SER A 419 -0.57 -10.28 -0.61
N ASP A 420 -1.68 -10.80 -1.14
CA ASP A 420 -2.29 -12.08 -0.80
C ASP A 420 -3.18 -12.57 -1.95
N VAL A 421 -2.54 -13.26 -2.89
CA VAL A 421 -3.19 -13.84 -4.07
C VAL A 421 -4.31 -14.81 -3.72
N LYS A 422 -4.19 -15.59 -2.63
CA LYS A 422 -5.24 -16.55 -2.23
C LYS A 422 -6.52 -15.81 -1.84
N THR A 423 -6.39 -14.76 -1.03
CA THR A 423 -7.51 -13.92 -0.64
C THR A 423 -8.14 -13.22 -1.86
N ALA A 424 -7.33 -12.69 -2.77
CA ALA A 424 -7.85 -12.07 -3.99
C ALA A 424 -8.58 -13.05 -4.92
N LEU A 425 -8.11 -14.29 -5.03
CA LEU A 425 -8.79 -15.35 -5.79
C LEU A 425 -10.08 -15.80 -5.10
N ALA A 426 -10.10 -15.83 -3.76
CA ALA A 426 -11.31 -16.13 -3.00
C ALA A 426 -12.44 -15.10 -3.26
N MET A 427 -12.09 -13.81 -3.44
CA MET A 427 -13.07 -12.76 -3.76
C MET A 427 -13.77 -12.95 -5.12
N ILE A 428 -13.12 -13.62 -6.07
CA ILE A 428 -13.68 -13.93 -7.39
C ILE A 428 -14.05 -15.39 -7.54
N SER A 429 -14.09 -16.13 -6.41
CA SER A 429 -14.16 -17.59 -6.48
C SER A 429 -15.44 -18.12 -7.10
N ASP A 430 -16.57 -17.47 -6.84
CA ASP A 430 -17.86 -17.82 -7.44
C ASP A 430 -17.87 -17.63 -8.97
N GLN A 431 -16.98 -16.78 -9.51
CA GLN A 431 -16.85 -16.51 -10.95
C GLN A 431 -15.83 -17.42 -11.64
N VAL A 432 -14.92 -18.03 -10.88
CA VAL A 432 -13.74 -18.74 -11.39
C VAL A 432 -13.72 -20.22 -11.04
N PHE A 433 -14.09 -20.57 -9.81
CA PHE A 433 -13.97 -21.91 -9.24
C PHE A 433 -15.33 -22.60 -9.04
N GLU A 434 -16.43 -21.95 -9.41
CA GLU A 434 -17.77 -22.54 -9.38
C GLU A 434 -18.40 -22.54 -10.78
N LYS A 435 -19.12 -23.61 -11.12
CA LYS A 435 -19.85 -23.73 -12.39
C LYS A 435 -21.12 -24.54 -12.20
N ASP A 436 -22.27 -23.95 -12.54
CA ASP A 436 -23.60 -24.56 -12.44
C ASP A 436 -23.85 -25.17 -11.03
N THR A 437 -24.02 -26.50 -10.96
CA THR A 437 -24.23 -27.27 -9.73
C THR A 437 -22.93 -27.60 -8.98
N ASN A 438 -21.76 -27.38 -9.58
CA ASN A 438 -20.47 -27.65 -8.93
C ASN A 438 -20.04 -26.42 -8.15
N LYS A 439 -20.13 -26.53 -6.82
CA LYS A 439 -19.80 -25.50 -5.86
C LYS A 439 -18.49 -25.83 -5.14
N LEU A 440 -17.82 -24.81 -4.65
CA LEU A 440 -16.69 -25.02 -3.76
C LEU A 440 -17.12 -25.85 -2.53
N PRO A 441 -16.21 -26.67 -1.97
CA PRO A 441 -16.48 -27.41 -0.75
C PRO A 441 -16.89 -26.44 0.38
N SER A 442 -17.79 -26.89 1.25
CA SER A 442 -18.33 -26.09 2.35
C SER A 442 -17.83 -26.61 3.68
N VAL A 443 -17.65 -25.70 4.63
CA VAL A 443 -17.20 -25.98 5.99
C VAL A 443 -18.15 -25.32 6.99
N SER A 444 -18.52 -26.07 8.01
CA SER A 444 -19.23 -25.56 9.19
C SER A 444 -18.22 -25.23 10.28
N LEU A 445 -18.28 -23.99 10.80
CA LEU A 445 -17.43 -23.59 11.93
C LEU A 445 -17.77 -24.41 13.19
N ALA A 446 -19.00 -24.89 13.33
CA ALA A 446 -19.38 -25.78 14.42
C ALA A 446 -18.59 -27.09 14.42
N ASN A 447 -18.20 -27.61 13.25
CA ASN A 447 -17.43 -28.85 13.15
C ASN A 447 -15.94 -28.66 13.50
N LEU A 448 -15.43 -27.43 13.39
CA LEU A 448 -14.04 -27.09 13.72
C LEU A 448 -13.83 -26.87 15.22
N TYR A 449 -14.84 -26.37 15.91
CA TYR A 449 -14.74 -25.88 17.28
C TYR A 449 -15.68 -26.66 18.21
N THR A 450 -15.41 -27.95 18.35
CA THR A 450 -16.08 -28.85 19.30
C THR A 450 -15.13 -29.25 20.42
N LEU A 451 -15.68 -29.60 21.59
CA LEU A 451 -14.86 -30.21 22.63
C LEU A 451 -14.28 -31.56 22.15
N PRO A 452 -13.09 -31.95 22.64
CA PRO A 452 -12.52 -33.27 22.36
C PRO A 452 -13.48 -34.39 22.76
N THR A 453 -13.60 -35.44 21.95
CA THR A 453 -14.50 -36.59 22.23
C THR A 453 -13.81 -37.72 23.01
N VAL A 454 -12.55 -37.54 23.37
CA VAL A 454 -11.74 -38.55 24.07
C VAL A 454 -12.21 -38.82 25.52
N ASN A 455 -13.05 -37.96 26.10
CA ASN A 455 -13.67 -38.18 27.41
C ASN A 455 -15.10 -37.61 27.44
N GLU A 456 -16.07 -38.47 27.17
CA GLU A 456 -17.48 -38.08 27.06
C GLU A 456 -18.10 -37.66 28.40
N GLU A 457 -17.61 -38.17 29.53
CA GLU A 457 -18.11 -37.77 30.86
C GLU A 457 -17.83 -36.29 31.16
N ILE A 458 -16.67 -35.79 30.74
CA ILE A 458 -16.32 -34.37 30.89
C ILE A 458 -17.20 -33.51 29.98
N ASN A 459 -17.46 -33.95 28.74
CA ASN A 459 -18.36 -33.24 27.83
C ASN A 459 -19.78 -33.13 28.39
N GLN A 460 -20.33 -34.23 28.93
CA GLN A 460 -21.64 -34.25 29.58
C GLN A 460 -21.69 -33.33 30.81
N LYS A 461 -20.62 -33.33 31.63
CA LYS A 461 -20.48 -32.42 32.77
C LYS A 461 -20.50 -30.96 32.33
N ILE A 462 -19.73 -30.59 31.32
CA ILE A 462 -19.68 -29.21 30.79
C ILE A 462 -21.03 -28.79 30.23
N ALA A 463 -21.67 -29.64 29.40
CA ALA A 463 -22.99 -29.37 28.84
C ALA A 463 -24.04 -29.13 29.94
N LYS A 464 -24.06 -29.97 30.98
CA LYS A 464 -24.95 -29.80 32.14
C LYS A 464 -24.71 -28.46 32.86
N LEU A 465 -23.45 -28.10 33.09
CA LEU A 465 -23.11 -26.83 33.75
C LEU A 465 -23.56 -25.61 32.93
N ILE A 466 -23.47 -25.68 31.60
CA ILE A 466 -23.95 -24.62 30.69
C ILE A 466 -25.47 -24.47 30.80
N GLU A 467 -26.21 -25.57 30.77
CA GLU A 467 -27.68 -25.52 30.91
C GLU A 467 -28.10 -24.98 32.28
N GLU A 468 -27.43 -25.39 33.35
CA GLU A 468 -27.65 -24.81 34.69
C GLU A 468 -27.39 -23.30 34.70
N ALA A 469 -26.31 -22.84 34.06
CA ALA A 469 -25.96 -21.42 34.01
C ALA A 469 -27.06 -20.58 33.33
N LYS A 470 -27.67 -21.08 32.24
CA LYS A 470 -28.73 -20.37 31.51
C LYS A 470 -29.99 -20.11 32.34
N THR A 471 -30.19 -20.83 33.44
CA THR A 471 -31.35 -20.64 34.35
C THR A 471 -31.12 -19.57 35.42
N ILE A 472 -29.88 -19.06 35.56
CA ILE A 472 -29.52 -18.08 36.60
C ILE A 472 -29.99 -16.68 36.21
N THR A 473 -30.70 -16.01 37.12
CA THR A 473 -31.23 -14.65 36.91
C THR A 473 -30.31 -13.55 37.47
N ASP A 474 -29.41 -13.86 38.40
CA ASP A 474 -28.44 -12.92 38.97
C ASP A 474 -27.12 -12.92 38.18
N LYS A 475 -26.68 -11.74 37.74
CA LYS A 475 -25.50 -11.59 36.88
C LYS A 475 -24.21 -12.04 37.56
N ASN A 476 -24.06 -11.82 38.86
CA ASN A 476 -22.84 -12.21 39.59
C ASN A 476 -22.77 -13.72 39.78
N GLN A 477 -23.89 -14.36 40.10
CA GLN A 477 -23.99 -15.82 40.16
C GLN A 477 -23.73 -16.47 38.80
N ALA A 478 -24.29 -15.91 37.73
CA ALA A 478 -24.04 -16.37 36.36
C ALA A 478 -22.55 -16.25 36.01
N ALA A 479 -21.91 -15.13 36.34
CA ALA A 479 -20.48 -14.91 36.11
C ALA A 479 -19.61 -15.94 36.86
N SER A 480 -19.90 -16.23 38.15
CA SER A 480 -19.18 -17.26 38.90
C SER A 480 -19.37 -18.65 38.29
N LYS A 481 -20.58 -18.98 37.81
CA LYS A 481 -20.85 -20.27 37.14
C LYS A 481 -20.10 -20.38 35.80
N ILE A 482 -20.05 -19.31 35.02
CA ILE A 482 -19.29 -19.21 33.77
C ILE A 482 -17.79 -19.39 34.02
N GLU A 483 -17.24 -18.81 35.08
CA GLU A 483 -15.83 -19.00 35.44
C GLU A 483 -15.52 -20.48 35.73
N LEU A 484 -16.40 -21.18 36.45
CA LEU A 484 -16.28 -22.63 36.67
C LEU A 484 -16.32 -23.41 35.35
N ILE A 485 -17.29 -23.13 34.48
CA ILE A 485 -17.42 -23.78 33.16
C ILE A 485 -16.14 -23.57 32.33
N ASN A 486 -15.68 -22.32 32.23
CA ASN A 486 -14.52 -21.95 31.42
C ASN A 486 -13.23 -22.57 31.95
N ARG A 487 -13.10 -22.74 33.27
CA ARG A 487 -11.96 -23.44 33.88
C ARG A 487 -11.98 -24.93 33.58
N GLU A 488 -13.14 -25.57 33.60
CA GLU A 488 -13.29 -26.99 33.24
C GLU A 488 -12.94 -27.22 31.77
N ILE A 489 -13.44 -26.38 30.86
CA ILE A 489 -13.09 -26.43 29.42
C ILE A 489 -11.59 -26.24 29.21
N GLU A 490 -11.00 -25.22 29.84
CA GLU A 490 -9.58 -24.92 29.71
C GLU A 490 -8.71 -26.04 30.27
N SER A 491 -9.06 -26.57 31.44
CA SER A 491 -8.34 -27.70 32.05
C SER A 491 -8.45 -28.95 31.18
N TYR A 492 -9.62 -29.23 30.60
CA TYR A 492 -9.82 -30.40 29.77
C TYR A 492 -8.90 -30.38 28.55
N ILE A 493 -8.90 -29.27 27.80
CA ILE A 493 -8.11 -29.14 26.56
C ILE A 493 -6.60 -29.03 26.86
N LYS A 494 -6.20 -28.33 27.93
CA LYS A 494 -4.77 -28.18 28.29
C LYS A 494 -4.14 -29.49 28.78
N ASN A 495 -4.91 -30.36 29.43
CA ASN A 495 -4.43 -31.62 29.99
C ASN A 495 -4.43 -32.79 28.99
N LEU A 496 -4.85 -32.58 27.74
CA LEU A 496 -4.70 -33.60 26.70
C LEU A 496 -3.21 -33.94 26.50
N SER A 497 -2.91 -35.24 26.45
CA SER A 497 -1.61 -35.71 25.98
C SER A 497 -1.38 -35.32 24.52
N ALA A 498 -0.13 -35.32 24.07
CA ALA A 498 0.19 -35.02 22.67
C ALA A 498 -0.54 -35.95 21.67
N ALA A 499 -0.69 -37.24 22.02
CA ALA A 499 -1.43 -38.20 21.20
C ALA A 499 -2.92 -37.85 21.11
N GLN A 500 -3.56 -37.57 22.24
CA GLN A 500 -4.98 -37.17 22.29
C GLN A 500 -5.23 -35.83 21.58
N TRP A 501 -4.30 -34.89 21.71
CA TRP A 501 -4.35 -33.63 20.99
C TRP A 501 -4.31 -33.86 19.47
N ASN A 502 -3.36 -34.68 19.00
CA ASN A 502 -3.25 -34.99 17.57
C ASN A 502 -4.51 -35.71 17.05
N GLU A 503 -5.05 -36.67 17.80
CA GLU A 503 -6.31 -37.36 17.45
C GLU A 503 -7.49 -36.40 17.39
N TYR A 504 -7.59 -35.47 18.34
CA TYR A 504 -8.61 -34.41 18.34
C TYR A 504 -8.50 -33.53 17.10
N ILE A 505 -7.29 -33.08 16.74
CA ILE A 505 -7.09 -32.24 15.54
C ILE A 505 -7.38 -33.02 14.25
N LEU A 506 -6.98 -34.29 14.17
CA LEU A 506 -7.28 -35.16 13.01
C LEU A 506 -8.79 -35.37 12.83
N SER A 507 -9.51 -35.62 13.92
CA SER A 507 -10.96 -35.89 13.90
C SER A 507 -11.83 -34.65 13.68
N THR A 508 -11.28 -33.45 13.86
CA THR A 508 -11.98 -32.17 13.65
C THR A 508 -11.45 -31.43 12.41
N PHE A 509 -10.28 -30.82 12.48
CA PHE A 509 -9.72 -29.99 11.41
C PHE A 509 -9.40 -30.79 10.15
N ASN A 510 -8.62 -31.88 10.23
CA ASN A 510 -8.30 -32.66 9.04
C ASN A 510 -9.56 -33.25 8.42
N LYS A 511 -10.45 -33.86 9.22
CA LYS A 511 -11.73 -34.40 8.74
C LYS A 511 -12.60 -33.35 8.02
N THR A 512 -12.55 -32.09 8.47
CA THR A 512 -13.37 -31.01 7.89
C THR A 512 -12.78 -30.44 6.60
N PHE A 513 -11.44 -30.37 6.48
CA PHE A 513 -10.78 -29.75 5.33
C PHE A 513 -10.27 -30.74 4.29
N ASN A 514 -9.96 -31.99 4.67
CA ASN A 514 -9.51 -33.02 3.75
C ASN A 514 -10.70 -33.54 2.94
N ILE A 515 -10.54 -33.55 1.63
CA ILE A 515 -11.50 -34.09 0.67
C ILE A 515 -10.93 -35.42 0.20
N GLU A 516 -11.49 -36.51 0.69
CA GLU A 516 -11.05 -37.86 0.33
C GLU A 516 -11.64 -38.28 -1.03
N LEU A 517 -10.76 -38.56 -2.00
CA LEU A 517 -11.11 -39.06 -3.33
C LEU A 517 -10.19 -40.23 -3.67
N ASN A 518 -10.75 -41.40 -3.99
CA ASN A 518 -9.99 -42.60 -4.36
C ASN A 518 -8.87 -42.98 -3.35
N ALA A 519 -9.16 -42.85 -2.04
CA ALA A 519 -8.20 -43.06 -0.95
C ALA A 519 -7.01 -42.08 -0.91
N GLU A 520 -7.09 -40.97 -1.64
CA GLU A 520 -6.15 -39.85 -1.54
C GLU A 520 -6.84 -38.63 -0.93
N ASN A 521 -6.11 -37.91 -0.09
CA ASN A 521 -6.59 -36.67 0.51
C ASN A 521 -6.23 -35.47 -0.38
N PHE A 522 -7.23 -34.64 -0.66
CA PHE A 522 -7.09 -33.35 -1.33
C PHE A 522 -7.49 -32.22 -0.40
N GLN A 523 -6.98 -31.02 -0.66
CA GLN A 523 -7.34 -29.82 0.06
C GLN A 523 -7.61 -28.68 -0.93
N SER A 524 -8.66 -27.92 -0.66
CA SER A 524 -8.92 -26.67 -1.37
C SER A 524 -8.23 -25.50 -0.66
N PHE A 525 -7.78 -24.48 -1.39
CA PHE A 525 -7.31 -23.26 -0.73
C PHE A 525 -8.47 -22.37 -0.25
N VAL A 526 -9.70 -22.61 -0.72
CA VAL A 526 -10.87 -21.78 -0.45
C VAL A 526 -12.13 -22.64 -0.26
N TYR A 527 -12.90 -22.34 0.79
CA TYR A 527 -14.13 -23.03 1.14
C TYR A 527 -15.28 -22.05 1.31
N ARG A 528 -16.50 -22.51 1.04
CA ARG A 528 -17.73 -21.85 1.51
C ARG A 528 -17.90 -22.07 3.01
N VAL A 529 -18.66 -21.19 3.65
CA VAL A 529 -18.95 -21.30 5.08
C VAL A 529 -20.44 -21.48 5.27
N ASP A 530 -20.84 -22.57 5.91
CA ASP A 530 -22.26 -22.92 6.04
C ASP A 530 -23.04 -21.84 6.80
N GLU A 531 -22.44 -21.27 7.84
CA GLU A 531 -23.06 -20.21 8.64
C GLU A 531 -23.08 -18.83 7.97
N PHE A 532 -22.32 -18.63 6.88
CA PHE A 532 -22.19 -17.34 6.21
C PHE A 532 -22.21 -17.46 4.69
N ALA A 533 -23.34 -17.12 4.09
CA ALA A 533 -23.49 -17.13 2.64
C ALA A 533 -22.51 -16.18 1.90
N ASP A 534 -22.10 -15.09 2.56
CA ASP A 534 -21.23 -14.05 2.02
C ASP A 534 -19.76 -14.15 2.45
N ALA A 535 -19.37 -15.26 3.11
CA ALA A 535 -18.01 -15.49 3.57
C ALA A 535 -17.33 -16.64 2.83
N LYS A 536 -16.00 -16.56 2.76
CA LYS A 536 -15.13 -17.66 2.35
C LYS A 536 -14.11 -17.94 3.44
N LEU A 537 -13.77 -19.22 3.66
CA LEU A 537 -12.59 -19.60 4.45
C LEU A 537 -11.43 -19.83 3.50
N VAL A 538 -10.32 -19.12 3.71
CA VAL A 538 -9.12 -19.18 2.88
C VAL A 538 -7.97 -19.74 3.70
N LEU A 539 -7.37 -20.83 3.23
CA LEU A 539 -6.26 -21.49 3.90
C LEU A 539 -4.94 -20.83 3.52
N THR A 540 -4.29 -20.16 4.47
CA THR A 540 -3.00 -19.51 4.28
C THR A 540 -1.92 -20.19 5.12
N ASP A 541 -0.66 -19.87 4.82
CA ASP A 541 0.50 -20.30 5.61
C ASP A 541 0.51 -19.72 7.04
N LYS A 542 -0.30 -18.69 7.29
CA LYS A 542 -0.47 -18.05 8.61
C LYS A 542 -1.70 -18.54 9.38
N GLY A 543 -2.59 -19.29 8.74
CA GLY A 543 -3.77 -19.87 9.34
C GLY A 543 -5.01 -19.77 8.46
N ILE A 544 -6.18 -19.96 9.07
CA ILE A 544 -7.48 -19.97 8.38
C ILE A 544 -8.04 -18.54 8.39
N LYS A 545 -8.18 -17.92 7.24
CA LYS A 545 -8.81 -16.60 7.12
C LYS A 545 -10.29 -16.75 6.82
N LEU A 546 -11.16 -16.27 7.70
CA LEU A 546 -12.56 -16.01 7.37
C LEU A 546 -12.64 -14.64 6.70
N VAL A 547 -12.89 -14.64 5.38
CA VAL A 547 -12.90 -13.44 4.54
C VAL A 547 -14.33 -13.09 4.15
N ARG A 548 -14.75 -11.88 4.48
CA ARG A 548 -16.00 -11.27 4.02
C ARG A 548 -15.68 -9.97 3.33
N THR A 549 -16.15 -9.85 2.09
CA THR A 549 -15.82 -8.71 1.23
C THR A 549 -17.03 -7.80 1.07
N THR A 550 -16.79 -6.49 1.13
CA THR A 550 -17.73 -5.47 0.68
C THR A 550 -17.12 -4.74 -0.50
N THR A 551 -17.78 -4.84 -1.66
CA THR A 551 -17.36 -4.05 -2.84
C THR A 551 -17.91 -2.64 -2.70
N ILE A 552 -17.08 -1.65 -2.99
CA ILE A 552 -17.51 -0.25 -3.00
C ILE A 552 -17.99 0.06 -4.43
N ASP A 553 -19.29 0.01 -4.62
CA ASP A 553 -19.91 0.10 -5.96
C ASP A 553 -20.19 1.53 -6.43
N SER A 554 -20.10 2.53 -5.55
CA SER A 554 -20.35 3.94 -5.87
C SER A 554 -19.35 4.88 -5.18
N LEU A 555 -19.13 6.04 -5.78
CA LEU A 555 -18.32 7.10 -5.18
C LEU A 555 -18.95 7.60 -3.87
N ASP A 556 -20.28 7.63 -3.77
CA ASP A 556 -20.98 8.03 -2.55
C ASP A 556 -20.71 7.05 -1.40
N ASN A 557 -20.68 5.73 -1.67
CA ASN A 557 -20.30 4.74 -0.68
C ASN A 557 -18.85 4.93 -0.22
N LEU A 558 -17.93 5.21 -1.16
CA LEU A 558 -16.54 5.52 -0.82
C LEU A 558 -16.46 6.75 0.11
N LYS A 559 -17.10 7.85 -0.29
CA LYS A 559 -17.12 9.09 0.51
C LYS A 559 -17.71 8.84 1.89
N TYR A 560 -18.82 8.11 1.97
CA TYR A 560 -19.45 7.75 3.23
C TYR A 560 -18.49 7.02 4.18
N TYR A 561 -17.83 5.96 3.72
CA TYR A 561 -16.87 5.20 4.56
C TYR A 561 -15.67 6.05 4.99
N VAL A 562 -15.15 6.88 4.09
CA VAL A 562 -14.05 7.81 4.41
C VAL A 562 -14.49 8.84 5.45
N HIS A 563 -15.70 9.40 5.32
CA HIS A 563 -16.24 10.38 6.26
C HIS A 563 -16.43 9.80 7.66
N GLU A 564 -17.00 8.59 7.77
CA GLU A 564 -17.16 7.93 9.07
C GLU A 564 -15.82 7.61 9.73
N ASP A 565 -14.81 7.21 8.94
CA ASP A 565 -13.46 6.99 9.47
C ASP A 565 -12.79 8.31 9.92
N LEU A 566 -13.01 9.41 9.19
CA LEU A 566 -12.51 10.74 9.57
C LEU A 566 -13.17 11.27 10.86
N LYS A 567 -14.48 11.02 11.07
CA LYS A 567 -15.15 11.30 12.35
C LYS A 567 -14.57 10.45 13.48
N ASN A 568 -14.27 9.18 13.21
CA ASN A 568 -13.62 8.31 14.16
C ASN A 568 -12.20 8.81 14.55
N ILE A 569 -11.43 9.33 13.59
CA ILE A 569 -10.13 9.99 13.85
C ILE A 569 -10.33 11.26 14.69
N ALA A 570 -11.38 12.06 14.42
CA ALA A 570 -11.69 13.25 15.21
C ALA A 570 -11.96 12.89 16.68
N ASN A 571 -12.58 11.73 16.94
CA ASN A 571 -12.78 11.19 18.28
C ASN A 571 -11.49 10.73 18.99
N GLY A 572 -10.33 10.74 18.30
CA GLY A 572 -9.03 10.35 18.85
C GLY A 572 -8.67 8.88 18.61
N ASN A 573 -9.46 8.16 17.81
CA ASN A 573 -9.18 6.77 17.46
C ASN A 573 -8.24 6.68 16.25
N LYS A 574 -7.63 5.51 16.05
CA LYS A 574 -6.87 5.21 14.83
C LYS A 574 -7.84 5.04 13.66
N SER A 575 -7.36 5.39 12.46
CA SER A 575 -8.05 5.09 11.21
C SER A 575 -8.19 3.57 11.03
N TYR A 576 -9.39 3.12 10.67
CA TYR A 576 -9.64 1.72 10.30
C TYR A 576 -9.45 1.48 8.81
N PHE A 577 -9.64 2.52 7.97
CA PHE A 577 -9.62 2.38 6.52
C PHE A 577 -8.35 2.88 5.83
N ASP A 578 -7.55 3.71 6.52
CA ASP A 578 -6.25 4.26 6.10
C ASP A 578 -6.21 4.74 4.64
N ILE A 579 -7.27 5.43 4.19
CA ILE A 579 -7.39 5.86 2.80
C ILE A 579 -6.29 6.86 2.39
N VAL A 580 -5.79 7.65 3.34
CA VAL A 580 -4.82 8.72 3.10
C VAL A 580 -3.50 8.18 2.57
N SER A 581 -3.01 7.08 3.16
CA SER A 581 -1.77 6.44 2.72
C SER A 581 -1.91 5.95 1.27
N LYS A 582 -3.09 5.46 0.90
CA LYS A 582 -3.41 4.98 -0.45
C LYS A 582 -3.49 6.13 -1.45
N LEU A 583 -4.22 7.20 -1.15
CA LEU A 583 -4.35 8.34 -2.07
C LEU A 583 -3.02 9.05 -2.31
N THR A 584 -2.21 9.23 -1.26
CA THR A 584 -0.93 9.94 -1.35
C THR A 584 0.12 9.14 -2.13
N SER A 585 0.03 7.81 -2.11
CA SER A 585 0.98 6.92 -2.80
C SER A 585 0.83 6.88 -4.33
N THR A 586 -0.22 7.48 -4.89
CA THR A 586 -0.56 7.34 -6.31
C THR A 586 0.22 8.26 -7.25
N GLN A 587 0.66 9.44 -6.79
CA GLN A 587 1.10 10.54 -7.66
C GLN A 587 2.57 10.44 -8.08
N ASN A 588 2.83 9.63 -9.11
CA ASN A 588 4.14 9.52 -9.74
C ASN A 588 4.46 10.74 -10.66
N LYS A 589 5.71 10.86 -11.12
CA LYS A 589 6.15 11.99 -11.96
C LYS A 589 5.25 12.22 -13.18
N ASN A 590 4.80 11.13 -13.80
CA ASN A 590 4.03 11.14 -15.03
C ASN A 590 2.58 11.60 -14.80
N GLN A 591 2.00 11.30 -13.64
CA GLN A 591 0.69 11.85 -13.26
C GLN A 591 0.76 13.35 -12.98
N ILE A 592 1.85 13.82 -12.36
CA ILE A 592 2.10 15.25 -12.18
C ILE A 592 2.21 15.93 -13.54
N ILE A 593 3.00 15.39 -14.49
CA ILE A 593 3.08 15.91 -15.86
C ILE A 593 1.69 15.97 -16.51
N ALA A 594 0.94 14.87 -16.48
CA ALA A 594 -0.40 14.79 -17.10
C ALA A 594 -1.37 15.82 -16.52
N THR A 595 -1.30 16.07 -15.21
CA THR A 595 -2.12 17.09 -14.55
C THR A 595 -1.68 18.50 -14.94
N THR A 596 -0.36 18.75 -14.96
CA THR A 596 0.19 20.08 -15.27
C THR A 596 -0.06 20.48 -16.71
N LEU A 597 -0.02 19.53 -17.65
CA LEU A 597 -0.32 19.78 -19.07
C LEU A 597 -1.80 20.14 -19.34
N LYS A 598 -2.68 20.07 -18.33
CA LYS A 598 -4.06 20.58 -18.43
C LYS A 598 -4.16 22.07 -18.07
N GLU A 599 -3.12 22.64 -17.47
CA GLU A 599 -3.08 24.04 -17.05
C GLU A 599 -2.69 24.94 -18.23
N ALA A 600 -3.60 25.80 -18.67
CA ALA A 600 -3.41 26.63 -19.86
C ALA A 600 -2.23 27.62 -19.70
N ASP A 601 -2.03 28.16 -18.50
CA ASP A 601 -0.92 29.06 -18.20
C ASP A 601 0.44 28.34 -18.17
N PHE A 602 0.48 27.06 -17.80
CA PHE A 602 1.68 26.24 -17.94
C PHE A 602 2.03 25.98 -19.41
N ILE A 603 1.04 25.65 -20.25
CA ILE A 603 1.25 25.49 -21.71
C ILE A 603 1.83 26.78 -22.31
N GLU A 604 1.27 27.94 -21.95
CA GLU A 604 1.75 29.24 -22.43
C GLU A 604 3.14 29.60 -21.89
N ARG A 605 3.49 29.15 -20.68
CA ARG A 605 4.87 29.25 -20.17
C ARG A 605 5.81 28.41 -21.01
N LEU A 606 5.50 27.14 -21.25
CA LEU A 606 6.35 26.23 -22.03
C LEU A 606 6.63 26.78 -23.43
N LYS A 607 5.62 27.33 -24.12
CA LYS A 607 5.79 27.96 -25.45
C LYS A 607 6.76 29.15 -25.48
N LYS A 608 7.06 29.76 -24.33
CA LYS A 608 8.05 30.85 -24.20
C LYS A 608 9.45 30.34 -23.88
N GLU A 609 9.58 29.08 -23.48
CA GLU A 609 10.84 28.45 -23.15
C GLU A 609 11.47 27.79 -24.38
N LYS A 610 12.81 27.75 -24.42
CA LYS A 610 13.56 27.06 -25.46
C LYS A 610 13.39 25.55 -25.31
N ASN A 611 13.11 24.86 -26.39
CA ASN A 611 13.08 23.40 -26.43
C ASN A 611 14.51 22.87 -26.64
N PRO A 612 15.16 22.27 -25.62
CA PRO A 612 16.54 21.78 -25.74
C PRO A 612 16.65 20.54 -26.63
N TYR A 613 15.52 19.93 -27.02
CA TYR A 613 15.43 18.75 -27.87
C TYR A 613 14.99 19.08 -29.30
N SER A 614 14.82 20.36 -29.64
CA SER A 614 14.47 20.76 -31.00
C SER A 614 15.61 20.47 -31.98
N SER A 615 15.26 19.99 -33.17
CA SER A 615 16.19 19.88 -34.30
C SER A 615 16.69 21.24 -34.80
N THR A 616 15.98 22.32 -34.47
CA THR A 616 16.36 23.70 -34.79
C THR A 616 16.93 24.37 -33.54
N SER A 617 18.21 24.77 -33.59
CA SER A 617 18.88 25.43 -32.47
C SER A 617 18.14 26.69 -32.01
N ASN A 618 17.89 26.80 -30.70
CA ASN A 618 17.18 27.91 -30.06
C ASN A 618 15.69 28.08 -30.39
N ALA A 619 15.02 27.07 -30.97
CA ALA A 619 13.57 27.11 -31.12
C ALA A 619 12.86 26.96 -29.76
N ASN A 620 11.74 27.66 -29.59
CA ASN A 620 10.85 27.48 -28.45
C ASN A 620 9.96 26.24 -28.65
N TYR A 621 9.32 25.75 -27.57
CA TYR A 621 8.31 24.71 -27.68
C TYR A 621 7.13 25.14 -28.56
N THR A 622 6.76 24.27 -29.50
CA THR A 622 5.55 24.40 -30.33
C THR A 622 4.37 23.65 -29.71
N GLN A 623 3.17 23.85 -30.25
CA GLN A 623 2.00 23.07 -29.83
C GLN A 623 2.16 21.57 -30.16
N ASP A 624 2.81 21.26 -31.28
CA ASP A 624 3.05 19.88 -31.72
C ASP A 624 4.05 19.18 -30.79
N ASP A 625 5.11 19.88 -30.35
CA ASP A 625 6.07 19.34 -29.36
C ASP A 625 5.35 18.98 -28.04
N ILE A 626 4.46 19.85 -27.57
CA ILE A 626 3.69 19.64 -26.33
C ILE A 626 2.73 18.44 -26.48
N ALA A 627 2.06 18.33 -27.64
CA ALA A 627 1.19 17.19 -27.94
C ALA A 627 1.97 15.87 -28.01
N GLU A 628 3.18 15.88 -28.57
CA GLU A 628 4.06 14.70 -28.58
C GLU A 628 4.48 14.28 -27.16
N LEU A 629 4.86 15.24 -26.31
CA LEU A 629 5.19 14.98 -24.91
C LEU A 629 3.99 14.42 -24.13
N GLN A 630 2.79 14.93 -24.38
CA GLN A 630 1.56 14.41 -23.79
C GLN A 630 1.32 12.95 -24.21
N ASN A 631 1.51 12.62 -25.49
CA ASN A 631 1.35 11.26 -26.01
C ASN A 631 2.41 10.31 -25.43
N LYS A 632 3.67 10.73 -25.34
CA LYS A 632 4.76 9.98 -24.68
C LYS A 632 4.41 9.68 -23.22
N ASN A 633 3.95 10.70 -22.48
CA ASN A 633 3.58 10.55 -21.07
C ASN A 633 2.36 9.62 -20.87
N ASN A 634 1.32 9.78 -21.68
CA ASN A 634 0.12 8.92 -21.64
C ASN A 634 0.47 7.46 -21.95
N SER A 635 1.40 7.22 -22.87
CA SER A 635 1.86 5.86 -23.18
C SER A 635 2.53 5.20 -21.97
N ILE A 636 3.34 5.95 -21.20
CA ILE A 636 3.96 5.42 -19.97
C ILE A 636 2.90 5.15 -18.90
N LEU A 637 1.92 6.05 -18.71
CA LEU A 637 0.83 5.84 -17.77
C LEU A 637 0.01 4.58 -18.10
N LEU A 638 -0.21 4.30 -19.38
CA LEU A 638 -0.85 3.08 -19.85
C LEU A 638 0.01 1.83 -19.55
N VAL A 639 1.33 1.93 -19.79
CA VAL A 639 2.28 0.85 -19.46
C VAL A 639 2.30 0.55 -17.97
N ASP A 640 2.29 1.56 -17.09
CA ASP A 640 2.25 1.38 -15.64
C ASP A 640 0.97 0.65 -15.20
N LYS A 641 -0.18 0.98 -15.79
CA LYS A 641 -1.44 0.25 -15.56
C LYS A 641 -1.33 -1.21 -15.99
N ASN A 642 -0.79 -1.47 -17.18
CA ASN A 642 -0.58 -2.82 -17.69
C ASN A 642 0.44 -3.62 -16.88
N LYS A 643 1.48 -2.98 -16.34
CA LYS A 643 2.49 -3.60 -15.49
C LYS A 643 1.87 -4.19 -14.22
N ASN A 644 0.93 -3.47 -13.59
CA ASN A 644 0.23 -4.00 -12.41
C ASN A 644 -0.60 -5.24 -12.74
N PHE A 645 -1.24 -5.27 -13.90
CA PHE A 645 -1.97 -6.45 -14.39
C PHE A 645 -1.03 -7.61 -14.66
N ILE A 646 0.08 -7.38 -15.37
CA ILE A 646 1.09 -8.41 -15.64
C ILE A 646 1.65 -8.98 -14.34
N ASN A 647 2.02 -8.12 -13.38
CA ASN A 647 2.50 -8.57 -12.07
C ASN A 647 1.46 -9.43 -11.34
N SER A 648 0.17 -9.05 -11.43
CA SER A 648 -0.93 -9.83 -10.86
C SER A 648 -1.05 -11.22 -11.50
N LEU A 649 -0.84 -11.33 -12.82
CA LEU A 649 -0.79 -12.62 -13.52
C LEU A 649 0.43 -13.45 -13.14
N VAL A 650 1.59 -12.81 -12.93
CA VAL A 650 2.81 -13.51 -12.47
C VAL A 650 2.61 -14.11 -11.08
N GLU A 651 2.07 -13.34 -10.12
CA GLU A 651 1.78 -13.84 -8.77
C GLU A 651 0.71 -14.95 -8.79
N THR A 652 -0.32 -14.80 -9.64
CA THR A 652 -1.35 -15.82 -9.86
C THR A 652 -0.74 -17.10 -10.43
N SER A 653 0.08 -17.00 -11.48
CA SER A 653 0.73 -18.15 -12.10
C SER A 653 1.65 -18.86 -11.12
N LYS A 654 2.43 -18.11 -10.34
CA LYS A 654 3.29 -18.66 -9.29
C LYS A 654 2.47 -19.44 -8.26
N PHE A 655 1.36 -18.87 -7.79
CA PHE A 655 0.45 -19.56 -6.87
C PHE A 655 -0.11 -20.86 -7.46
N ILE A 656 -0.57 -20.86 -8.71
CA ILE A 656 -1.08 -22.07 -9.39
C ILE A 656 0.02 -23.15 -9.45
N SER A 657 1.23 -22.78 -9.89
CA SER A 657 2.36 -23.72 -10.00
C SER A 657 2.77 -24.28 -8.63
N THR A 658 2.86 -23.44 -7.59
CA THR A 658 3.15 -23.90 -6.23
C THR A 658 2.03 -24.80 -5.69
N SER A 659 0.78 -24.50 -6.00
CA SER A 659 -0.35 -25.33 -5.58
C SER A 659 -0.35 -26.69 -6.26
N LEU A 660 0.07 -26.80 -7.52
CA LEU A 660 0.21 -28.10 -8.21
C LEU A 660 1.43 -28.91 -7.77
N ALA A 661 2.51 -28.25 -7.37
CA ALA A 661 3.67 -28.94 -6.80
C ALA A 661 3.29 -29.69 -5.50
N ASN A 662 2.28 -29.19 -4.80
CA ASN A 662 1.62 -29.91 -3.72
C ASN A 662 0.61 -30.90 -4.34
N GLN A 663 0.95 -32.18 -4.33
CA GLN A 663 0.17 -33.24 -5.01
C GLN A 663 -1.28 -33.36 -4.49
N SER A 664 -1.59 -32.82 -3.32
CA SER A 664 -2.90 -32.87 -2.66
C SER A 664 -3.79 -31.64 -2.92
N ASN A 665 -3.79 -31.09 -4.14
CA ASN A 665 -4.53 -29.87 -4.48
C ASN A 665 -5.89 -30.17 -5.14
N TYR A 666 -6.97 -29.65 -4.56
CA TYR A 666 -8.32 -29.82 -5.07
C TYR A 666 -8.67 -28.90 -6.25
N ASN A 667 -8.10 -27.69 -6.30
CA ASN A 667 -8.58 -26.62 -7.20
C ASN A 667 -7.95 -26.63 -8.59
N PHE A 668 -6.76 -27.22 -8.75
CA PHE A 668 -6.03 -27.23 -10.02
C PHE A 668 -5.56 -28.64 -10.37
N VAL A 669 -5.63 -28.97 -11.66
CA VAL A 669 -5.21 -30.28 -12.20
C VAL A 669 -4.49 -30.10 -13.54
N VAL A 670 -3.56 -30.99 -13.88
CA VAL A 670 -2.96 -31.05 -15.21
C VAL A 670 -3.76 -32.01 -16.07
N LYS A 671 -4.38 -31.50 -17.13
CA LYS A 671 -5.13 -32.29 -18.11
C LYS A 671 -4.61 -31.99 -19.52
N ASP A 672 -4.21 -33.03 -20.23
CA ASP A 672 -3.68 -32.96 -21.60
C ASP A 672 -2.51 -31.96 -21.74
N GLY A 673 -1.62 -31.93 -20.74
CA GLY A 673 -0.47 -31.03 -20.69
C GLY A 673 -0.79 -29.58 -20.32
N ILE A 674 -2.06 -29.26 -20.03
CA ILE A 674 -2.52 -27.90 -19.69
C ILE A 674 -3.03 -27.90 -18.25
N ILE A 675 -2.64 -26.89 -17.48
CA ILE A 675 -3.19 -26.68 -16.13
C ILE A 675 -4.61 -26.15 -16.25
N LYS A 676 -5.57 -26.84 -15.64
CA LYS A 676 -7.00 -26.50 -15.62
C LYS A 676 -7.48 -26.24 -14.19
N ILE A 677 -8.57 -25.48 -14.07
CA ILE A 677 -9.34 -25.41 -12.82
C ILE A 677 -10.20 -26.66 -12.73
N ALA A 678 -10.19 -27.31 -11.58
CA ALA A 678 -11.11 -28.40 -11.28
C ALA A 678 -12.36 -27.87 -10.58
N TYR A 679 -13.50 -27.94 -11.27
CA TYR A 679 -14.80 -27.68 -10.68
C TYR A 679 -15.29 -28.89 -9.89
N ASN A 680 -14.94 -30.09 -10.36
CA ASN A 680 -15.22 -31.35 -9.70
C ASN A 680 -14.22 -32.42 -10.17
N LEU A 681 -13.33 -32.82 -9.27
CA LEU A 681 -12.32 -33.85 -9.56
C LEU A 681 -12.95 -35.24 -9.80
N THR A 682 -14.00 -35.61 -9.07
CA THR A 682 -14.67 -36.92 -9.19
C THR A 682 -15.26 -37.12 -10.59
N ASN A 683 -15.92 -36.09 -11.12
CA ASN A 683 -16.59 -36.16 -12.43
C ASN A 683 -15.70 -35.69 -13.59
N SER A 684 -14.41 -35.43 -13.33
CA SER A 684 -13.48 -34.85 -14.30
C SER A 684 -14.04 -33.58 -14.99
N ASN A 685 -14.74 -32.74 -14.23
CA ASN A 685 -15.28 -31.47 -14.73
C ASN A 685 -14.26 -30.36 -14.53
N TYR A 686 -13.74 -29.84 -15.65
CA TYR A 686 -12.62 -28.90 -15.68
C TYR A 686 -12.95 -27.65 -16.49
N SER A 687 -12.16 -26.59 -16.29
CA SER A 687 -12.23 -25.40 -17.14
C SER A 687 -11.91 -25.73 -18.60
N GLU A 688 -12.62 -25.08 -19.53
CA GLU A 688 -12.39 -25.23 -20.97
C GLU A 688 -11.04 -24.63 -21.37
N LEU A 689 -10.73 -23.44 -20.86
CA LEU A 689 -9.43 -22.78 -21.04
C LEU A 689 -8.42 -23.20 -19.97
N SER A 690 -7.16 -22.78 -20.12
CA SER A 690 -6.18 -22.97 -19.04
C SER A 690 -6.65 -22.23 -17.77
N ALA A 691 -6.15 -22.66 -16.61
CA ALA A 691 -6.47 -22.02 -15.34
C ALA A 691 -6.08 -20.53 -15.35
N ILE A 692 -4.88 -20.22 -15.88
CA ILE A 692 -4.41 -18.84 -15.95
C ILE A 692 -5.25 -18.00 -16.91
N ASP A 693 -5.67 -18.53 -18.05
CA ASP A 693 -6.52 -17.80 -18.99
C ASP A 693 -7.90 -17.51 -18.39
N THR A 694 -8.50 -18.52 -17.76
CA THR A 694 -9.80 -18.41 -17.07
C THR A 694 -9.73 -17.33 -15.98
N ILE A 695 -8.74 -17.40 -15.10
CA ILE A 695 -8.53 -16.42 -14.02
C ILE A 695 -8.21 -15.03 -14.58
N SER A 696 -7.35 -14.94 -15.60
CA SER A 696 -6.89 -13.67 -16.15
C SER A 696 -8.02 -12.82 -16.72
N SER A 697 -9.04 -13.46 -17.31
CA SER A 697 -10.21 -12.77 -17.86
C SER A 697 -10.99 -12.03 -16.78
N VAL A 698 -11.17 -12.67 -15.62
CA VAL A 698 -11.88 -12.10 -14.47
C VAL A 698 -11.02 -11.06 -13.76
N ILE A 699 -9.70 -11.32 -13.58
CA ILE A 699 -8.77 -10.34 -13.02
C ILE A 699 -8.74 -9.07 -13.88
N LYS A 700 -8.68 -9.20 -15.21
CA LYS A 700 -8.66 -8.06 -16.14
C LYS A 700 -9.89 -7.16 -15.94
N SER A 701 -11.06 -7.76 -15.85
CA SER A 701 -12.32 -7.06 -15.55
C SER A 701 -12.26 -6.35 -14.20
N LYS A 702 -11.84 -7.04 -13.12
CA LYS A 702 -11.73 -6.47 -11.77
C LYS A 702 -10.67 -5.38 -11.66
N MET A 703 -9.62 -5.39 -12.48
CA MET A 703 -8.58 -4.36 -12.47
C MET A 703 -8.93 -3.15 -13.33
N LYS A 704 -10.07 -3.15 -14.05
CA LYS A 704 -10.47 -2.07 -14.97
C LYS A 704 -9.41 -1.78 -16.05
N VAL A 705 -8.69 -2.81 -16.50
CA VAL A 705 -7.61 -2.67 -17.50
C VAL A 705 -8.19 -2.89 -18.89
N GLY A 706 -8.36 -1.80 -19.64
CA GLY A 706 -8.59 -1.76 -21.09
C GLY A 706 -9.76 -2.59 -21.63
N ASN A 707 -10.82 -1.89 -22.06
CA ASN A 707 -11.44 -2.19 -23.35
C ASN A 707 -10.64 -1.49 -24.45
#